data_AF-A0A667HGH6-F1
#
_entry.id   AF-A0A667HGH6-F1
#
_cell.length_a   1.000
_cell.length_b   1.000
_cell.length_c   1.000
_cell.angle_alpha   90.00
_cell.angle_beta   90.00
_cell.angle_gamma   90.00
#
_symmetry.space_group_name_H-M   'P 1'
#
loop_
_entity.id
_entity.type
_entity.pdbx_description
1 polymer ?
#
loop_
_entity_poly.entity_id
_entity_poly.type
_entity_poly.pdbx_seq_one_letter_code
_entity_poly.pdbx_strand_id
1 'polypeptide(L)'
;AFPDLTTELFFPVDLNQVIVNGSLSLPNQQHWLFKHLFSPQQANLWCLSRCIQEPSFCQLAEITDSTPLYFTCTLYPEAQVCDDVMEPNPKGCRLFLPHQPKTLFRKKVILRDKVKNFYTRLPFQKLTGISIRNKVPMSEKSISNGFFECERLCDADPCCTGFGFLNVSQLKGGEVACLTLNSLGLQTCSEENAGTWRILDCGSPDTEVRTYPFGWYQKPVALGSWQSLALSAAVVDPSIRNFDVAHVSTAATRDFSDARDFCLLECSRHQACLVTTLQTRPGAVRCVFYADTQICTHSLQAQNCRLLLREEATHIYRKLSNPLRSSGTPAPSVTVTPHGQLLGRSRAVQVGTSWKQVDQFLGVPYASPPLAESHFRAPEPLNWTGSRDATQPRASCWQPGTRTPTSPGVSEDCLYLNVFVPQNAAPNASVLVLFHNTAEGRGSEGQLAIDGSFLAAIGNLVVVTAGSRVGVFGFLSSGSGEVSGNWGLLDQLAALTWVQTHIAVFGGDPRRVTLAADRGGADVAGIHLLTTGASDSRLFRRAVLMGGSASSPAAVISQDRARQQAAALAEEVGCPPSSIQDMVSCLRQKPASVLNDAQTKLLAVSGPFHYWGPVVDGQYLREAPARALQRSPRTKVDLLIGSSQDDGLINRAKAVKQFEESQGRTSSKTAFYQALQNSLGGEDADAGVRAAATWYYSLEHSTDDYASFSRALENATRDYFITCPVIDMARHWARRARGNVFMYHAPKSYGHNSLELLADVQYAFGLPFHPTYEGQFTLEEKSLSLKIMQFLSNFIRSGNPNYPHEFSRKAPEFATPWPDFVPRAGGETYKEFSDLLPNRQGLKSTDCSFWSKYIQSLKATADEAKQGPSAESDAEDPPTGEPGSKSYSK
;
A
#
# COMPACT_ATOMS: atom_id res chain seq x y z
N ALA A 1 -74.59 -27.48 -35.50
CA ALA A 1 -73.12 -27.41 -35.43
C ALA A 1 -72.75 -26.57 -34.22
N PHE A 2 -71.79 -27.00 -33.40
CA PHE A 2 -71.16 -26.09 -32.45
C PHE A 2 -70.12 -25.24 -33.21
N PRO A 3 -69.99 -23.92 -32.94
CA PRO A 3 -68.83 -23.17 -33.39
C PRO A 3 -67.58 -23.74 -32.73
N ASP A 4 -66.48 -23.80 -33.47
CA ASP A 4 -65.31 -24.58 -33.06
C ASP A 4 -64.35 -23.76 -32.19
N LEU A 5 -64.68 -23.64 -30.89
CA LEU A 5 -63.90 -22.90 -29.88
C LEU A 5 -62.40 -23.27 -29.89
N THR A 6 -62.06 -24.49 -30.31
CA THR A 6 -60.68 -24.96 -30.50
C THR A 6 -59.84 -24.00 -31.34
N THR A 7 -60.44 -23.38 -32.36
CA THR A 7 -59.77 -22.47 -33.30
C THR A 7 -59.57 -21.06 -32.72
N GLU A 8 -60.50 -20.60 -31.87
CA GLU A 8 -60.44 -19.28 -31.23
C GLU A 8 -59.28 -19.17 -30.22
N LEU A 9 -58.74 -20.29 -29.74
CA LEU A 9 -57.59 -20.35 -28.84
C LEU A 9 -56.22 -20.15 -29.54
N PHE A 10 -56.22 -19.92 -30.85
CA PHE A 10 -55.01 -19.69 -31.65
C PHE A 10 -55.11 -18.39 -32.45
N PHE A 11 -53.99 -17.96 -33.02
CA PHE A 11 -53.92 -16.94 -34.06
C PHE A 11 -52.95 -17.37 -35.17
N PRO A 12 -53.24 -17.06 -36.45
CA PRO A 12 -52.30 -17.27 -37.53
C PRO A 12 -51.09 -16.33 -37.38
N VAL A 13 -49.90 -16.84 -37.66
CA VAL A 13 -48.66 -16.05 -37.63
C VAL A 13 -48.38 -15.48 -39.02
N ASP A 14 -48.02 -14.20 -39.10
CA ASP A 14 -47.50 -13.61 -40.33
C ASP A 14 -46.12 -14.23 -40.65
N LEU A 15 -46.02 -14.90 -41.79
CA LEU A 15 -44.83 -15.62 -42.25
C LEU A 15 -43.63 -14.67 -42.46
N ASN A 16 -43.84 -13.36 -42.61
CA ASN A 16 -42.77 -12.37 -42.67
C ASN A 16 -42.01 -12.21 -41.34
N GLN A 17 -42.56 -12.69 -40.22
CA GLN A 17 -41.94 -12.66 -38.89
C GLN A 17 -41.06 -13.90 -38.60
N VAL A 18 -41.04 -14.87 -39.51
CA VAL A 18 -40.29 -16.13 -39.39
C VAL A 18 -38.98 -16.03 -40.17
N ILE A 19 -37.84 -16.18 -39.49
CA ILE A 19 -36.54 -16.43 -40.12
C ILE A 19 -36.33 -17.94 -40.24
N VAL A 20 -35.92 -18.39 -41.44
CA VAL A 20 -35.46 -19.76 -41.64
C VAL A 20 -34.00 -19.89 -41.23
N ASN A 21 -33.69 -20.85 -40.35
CA ASN A 21 -32.32 -21.26 -40.07
C ASN A 21 -32.21 -22.79 -40.05
N GLY A 22 -31.76 -23.38 -41.17
CA GLY A 22 -31.58 -24.82 -41.32
C GLY A 22 -30.51 -25.46 -40.42
N SER A 23 -29.72 -24.67 -39.68
CA SER A 23 -28.80 -25.19 -38.65
C SER A 23 -29.39 -25.21 -37.24
N LEU A 24 -30.62 -24.71 -37.05
CA LEU A 24 -31.27 -24.61 -35.75
C LEU A 24 -31.93 -25.94 -35.36
N SER A 25 -31.33 -26.65 -34.40
CA SER A 25 -31.93 -27.85 -33.81
C SER A 25 -33.04 -27.45 -32.82
N LEU A 26 -34.30 -27.48 -33.28
CA LEU A 26 -35.47 -27.11 -32.48
C LEU A 26 -36.39 -28.35 -32.27
N PRO A 27 -36.64 -28.79 -31.03
CA PRO A 27 -37.35 -30.04 -30.75
C PRO A 27 -38.81 -29.93 -31.19
N ASN A 28 -39.33 -30.97 -31.82
CA ASN A 28 -40.65 -30.98 -32.44
C ASN A 28 -41.30 -32.36 -32.39
N GLN A 29 -42.63 -32.41 -32.40
CA GLN A 29 -43.43 -33.62 -32.55
C GLN A 29 -44.11 -33.60 -33.92
N GLN A 30 -43.96 -34.66 -34.72
CA GLN A 30 -44.56 -34.77 -36.06
C GLN A 30 -45.64 -35.84 -36.11
N HIS A 31 -46.74 -35.51 -36.79
CA HIS A 31 -47.90 -36.38 -36.96
C HIS A 31 -48.38 -36.37 -38.42
N TRP A 32 -48.53 -37.56 -39.00
CA TRP A 32 -48.96 -37.75 -40.38
C TRP A 32 -50.48 -37.98 -40.45
N LEU A 33 -51.20 -37.13 -41.18
CA LEU A 33 -52.66 -37.12 -41.27
C LEU A 33 -53.08 -37.49 -42.69
N PHE A 34 -53.38 -38.76 -42.92
CA PHE A 34 -53.67 -39.28 -44.26
C PHE A 34 -54.95 -38.67 -44.86
N LYS A 35 -54.86 -38.22 -46.13
CA LYS A 35 -55.93 -37.45 -46.79
C LYS A 35 -57.20 -38.26 -47.10
N HIS A 36 -57.16 -39.58 -46.96
CA HIS A 36 -58.33 -40.45 -47.08
C HIS A 36 -59.18 -40.52 -45.79
N LEU A 37 -58.70 -39.96 -44.67
CA LEU A 37 -59.42 -39.85 -43.39
C LEU A 37 -59.69 -38.41 -42.96
N PHE A 38 -58.82 -37.47 -43.35
CA PHE A 38 -58.90 -36.07 -42.95
C PHE A 38 -59.02 -35.15 -44.16
N SER A 39 -60.05 -34.30 -44.19
CA SER A 39 -60.08 -33.10 -45.04
C SER A 39 -59.06 -32.05 -44.56
N PRO A 40 -58.71 -31.03 -45.37
CA PRO A 40 -57.81 -29.96 -44.93
C PRO A 40 -58.28 -29.25 -43.65
N GLN A 41 -59.60 -29.05 -43.51
CA GLN A 41 -60.20 -28.43 -42.32
C GLN A 41 -60.12 -29.35 -41.10
N GLN A 42 -60.33 -30.66 -41.29
CA GLN A 42 -60.21 -31.66 -40.22
C GLN A 42 -58.76 -31.87 -39.78
N ALA A 43 -57.80 -31.82 -40.71
CA ALA A 43 -56.37 -31.85 -40.39
C ALA A 43 -55.95 -30.63 -39.56
N ASN A 44 -56.45 -29.43 -39.92
CA ASN A 44 -56.26 -28.21 -39.15
C ASN A 44 -56.81 -28.34 -37.73
N LEU A 45 -58.08 -28.73 -37.60
CA LEU A 45 -58.73 -28.94 -36.29
C LEU A 45 -58.01 -29.99 -35.43
N TRP A 46 -57.61 -31.12 -36.04
CA TRP A 46 -56.89 -32.18 -35.34
C TRP A 46 -55.55 -31.66 -34.80
N CYS A 47 -54.77 -30.94 -35.60
CA CYS A 47 -53.47 -30.44 -35.17
C CYS A 47 -53.58 -29.40 -34.04
N LEU A 48 -54.56 -28.48 -34.12
CA LEU A 48 -54.81 -27.49 -33.07
C LEU A 48 -55.32 -28.13 -31.77
N SER A 49 -56.24 -29.10 -31.85
CA SER A 49 -56.70 -29.86 -30.67
C SER A 49 -55.57 -30.70 -30.05
N ARG A 50 -54.69 -31.31 -30.85
CA ARG A 50 -53.48 -32.00 -30.37
C ARG A 50 -52.52 -31.02 -29.67
N CYS A 51 -52.35 -29.81 -30.19
CA CYS A 51 -51.58 -28.76 -29.53
C CYS A 51 -52.20 -28.29 -28.19
N ILE A 52 -53.51 -28.40 -27.99
CA ILE A 52 -54.16 -28.17 -26.69
C ILE A 52 -53.88 -29.33 -25.72
N GLN A 53 -53.91 -30.57 -26.20
CA GLN A 53 -53.61 -31.78 -25.40
C GLN A 53 -52.17 -31.83 -24.87
N GLU A 54 -51.23 -31.11 -25.50
CA GLU A 54 -49.83 -30.99 -25.08
C GLU A 54 -49.55 -29.58 -24.45
N PRO A 55 -50.15 -29.23 -23.29
CA PRO A 55 -50.21 -27.86 -22.80
C PRO A 55 -48.87 -27.27 -22.33
N SER A 56 -47.90 -28.12 -21.97
CA SER A 56 -46.55 -27.72 -21.53
C SER A 56 -45.54 -27.63 -22.67
N PHE A 57 -45.79 -28.33 -23.80
CA PHE A 57 -44.86 -28.41 -24.92
C PHE A 57 -45.30 -27.52 -26.10
N CYS A 58 -46.54 -27.64 -26.57
CA CYS A 58 -46.95 -26.97 -27.80
C CYS A 58 -47.37 -25.52 -27.57
N GLN A 59 -46.70 -24.60 -28.27
CA GLN A 59 -47.05 -23.18 -28.42
C GLN A 59 -47.22 -22.77 -29.88
N LEU A 60 -46.56 -23.48 -30.80
CA LEU A 60 -46.62 -23.28 -32.24
C LEU A 60 -47.06 -24.59 -32.91
N ALA A 61 -48.07 -24.51 -33.77
CA ALA A 61 -48.56 -25.61 -34.58
C ALA A 61 -48.41 -25.25 -36.07
N GLU A 62 -47.50 -25.95 -36.76
CA GLU A 62 -47.35 -25.89 -38.21
C GLU A 62 -48.17 -26.99 -38.88
N ILE A 63 -48.73 -26.67 -40.04
CA ILE A 63 -49.39 -27.66 -40.91
C ILE A 63 -48.88 -27.49 -42.33
N THR A 64 -48.38 -28.58 -42.90
CA THR A 64 -47.90 -28.63 -44.30
C THR A 64 -48.70 -29.63 -45.12
N ASP A 65 -49.24 -29.14 -46.24
CA ASP A 65 -49.53 -29.97 -47.41
C ASP A 65 -48.29 -29.97 -48.31
N SER A 66 -47.48 -31.02 -48.19
CA SER A 66 -46.25 -31.23 -48.97
C SER A 66 -46.28 -32.53 -49.80
N THR A 67 -47.22 -33.44 -49.55
CA THR A 67 -47.33 -34.73 -50.24
C THR A 67 -48.77 -35.03 -50.65
N PRO A 68 -49.01 -35.86 -51.68
CA PRO A 68 -50.37 -36.25 -52.06
C PRO A 68 -51.04 -37.22 -51.06
N LEU A 69 -50.30 -37.88 -50.18
CA LEU A 69 -50.81 -38.94 -49.29
C LEU A 69 -51.31 -38.44 -47.93
N TYR A 70 -50.69 -37.41 -47.37
CA TYR A 70 -50.98 -36.91 -46.02
C TYR A 70 -50.72 -35.40 -45.89
N PHE A 71 -51.32 -34.80 -44.87
CA PHE A 71 -50.84 -33.56 -44.26
C PHE A 71 -49.84 -33.89 -43.16
N THR A 72 -48.87 -33.02 -42.92
CA THR A 72 -47.98 -33.12 -41.75
C THR A 72 -48.37 -32.06 -40.74
N CYS A 73 -48.71 -32.48 -39.52
CA CYS A 73 -48.89 -31.61 -38.36
C CYS A 73 -47.58 -31.64 -37.55
N THR A 74 -46.95 -30.49 -37.36
CA THR A 74 -45.72 -30.37 -36.58
C THR A 74 -45.94 -29.43 -35.40
N LEU A 75 -45.75 -29.95 -34.19
CA LEU A 75 -45.89 -29.19 -32.96
C LEU A 75 -44.51 -28.76 -32.44
N TYR A 76 -44.39 -27.48 -32.12
CA TYR A 76 -43.16 -26.82 -31.66
C TYR A 76 -43.40 -26.10 -30.32
N PRO A 77 -42.36 -25.98 -29.46
CA PRO A 77 -42.35 -25.04 -28.34
C PRO A 77 -42.27 -23.60 -28.85
N GLU A 78 -42.27 -22.63 -27.93
CA GLU A 78 -42.07 -21.24 -28.30
C GLU A 78 -40.69 -21.04 -28.94
N ALA A 79 -40.67 -20.45 -30.13
CA ALA A 79 -39.51 -20.32 -31.00
C ALA A 79 -39.12 -18.84 -31.27
N GLN A 80 -39.70 -17.93 -30.49
CA GLN A 80 -39.37 -16.51 -30.51
C GLN A 80 -38.07 -16.24 -29.74
N VAL A 81 -37.15 -15.49 -30.35
CA VAL A 81 -35.89 -15.03 -29.74
C VAL A 81 -35.82 -13.51 -29.88
N CYS A 82 -35.40 -12.83 -28.82
CA CYS A 82 -35.17 -11.38 -28.79
C CYS A 82 -33.68 -11.06 -28.69
N ASP A 83 -33.31 -9.84 -29.07
CA ASP A 83 -32.02 -9.22 -28.78
C ASP A 83 -31.98 -8.61 -27.36
N ASP A 84 -30.76 -8.42 -26.84
CA ASP A 84 -30.52 -7.93 -25.48
C ASP A 84 -30.74 -6.41 -25.30
N VAL A 85 -31.21 -5.72 -26.36
CA VAL A 85 -31.51 -4.28 -26.34
C VAL A 85 -32.74 -4.02 -25.49
N MET A 86 -32.58 -3.19 -24.46
CA MET A 86 -33.66 -2.74 -23.59
C MET A 86 -34.51 -1.68 -24.31
N GLU A 87 -35.55 -2.13 -25.00
CA GLU A 87 -36.58 -1.31 -25.66
C GLU A 87 -37.99 -1.84 -25.30
N PRO A 88 -39.03 -0.99 -25.27
CA PRO A 88 -40.40 -1.41 -24.92
C PRO A 88 -41.12 -2.17 -26.05
N ASN A 89 -40.63 -2.07 -27.29
CA ASN A 89 -41.32 -2.58 -28.48
C ASN A 89 -40.74 -3.95 -28.91
N PRO A 90 -41.55 -4.99 -29.17
CA PRO A 90 -41.06 -6.32 -29.56
C PRO A 90 -40.44 -6.41 -30.98
N LYS A 91 -40.08 -5.30 -31.63
CA LYS A 91 -39.48 -5.28 -32.99
C LYS A 91 -38.13 -6.01 -33.10
N GLY A 92 -37.34 -6.02 -32.04
CA GLY A 92 -36.12 -6.83 -31.94
C GLY A 92 -36.35 -8.35 -31.82
N CYS A 93 -37.59 -8.79 -31.59
CA CYS A 93 -37.92 -10.21 -31.41
C CYS A 93 -38.46 -10.87 -32.69
N ARG A 94 -37.95 -12.04 -33.06
CA ARG A 94 -38.37 -12.79 -34.26
C ARG A 94 -38.54 -14.29 -33.98
N LEU A 95 -39.35 -14.97 -34.78
CA LEU A 95 -39.47 -16.43 -34.72
C LEU A 95 -38.39 -17.07 -35.60
N PHE A 96 -37.77 -18.15 -35.12
CA PHE A 96 -36.80 -18.92 -35.90
C PHE A 96 -37.28 -20.37 -36.08
N LEU A 97 -37.37 -20.83 -37.32
CA LEU A 97 -37.79 -22.20 -37.66
C LEU A 97 -36.77 -22.86 -38.62
N PRO A 98 -36.65 -24.20 -38.63
CA PRO A 98 -35.68 -24.89 -39.48
C PRO A 98 -36.04 -24.85 -40.98
N HIS A 99 -37.29 -24.55 -41.32
CA HIS A 99 -37.79 -24.35 -42.69
C HIS A 99 -38.94 -23.32 -42.69
N GLN A 100 -39.38 -22.86 -43.86
CA GLN A 100 -40.45 -21.85 -43.96
C GLN A 100 -41.83 -22.53 -43.98
N PRO A 101 -42.71 -22.25 -43.00
CA PRO A 101 -43.99 -22.95 -42.89
C PRO A 101 -45.02 -22.43 -43.89
N LYS A 102 -45.89 -23.33 -44.40
CA LYS A 102 -47.02 -22.95 -45.26
C LYS A 102 -48.18 -22.35 -44.47
N THR A 103 -48.48 -22.92 -43.31
CA THR A 103 -49.42 -22.36 -42.34
C THR A 103 -48.88 -22.58 -40.93
N LEU A 104 -48.87 -21.53 -40.11
CA LEU A 104 -48.36 -21.54 -38.76
C LEU A 104 -49.35 -20.86 -37.82
N PHE A 105 -49.74 -21.56 -36.77
CA PHE A 105 -50.65 -21.07 -35.74
C PHE A 105 -49.92 -20.96 -34.40
N ARG A 106 -50.01 -19.80 -33.75
CA ARG A 106 -49.51 -19.60 -32.38
C ARG A 106 -50.65 -19.66 -31.39
N LYS A 107 -50.42 -20.36 -30.29
CA LYS A 107 -51.37 -20.56 -29.20
C LYS A 107 -51.54 -19.26 -28.41
N LYS A 108 -52.77 -18.88 -28.07
CA LYS A 108 -53.01 -17.72 -27.21
C LYS A 108 -52.59 -18.07 -25.78
N VAL A 109 -51.80 -17.19 -25.16
CA VAL A 109 -51.34 -17.36 -23.78
C VAL A 109 -52.51 -17.07 -22.82
N ILE A 110 -53.11 -18.12 -22.27
CA ILE A 110 -54.18 -17.99 -21.26
C ILE A 110 -53.53 -17.79 -19.88
N LEU A 111 -53.42 -16.52 -19.46
CA LEU A 111 -53.01 -16.17 -18.10
C LEU A 111 -54.08 -16.63 -17.10
N ARG A 112 -53.64 -17.17 -15.95
CA ARG A 112 -54.53 -17.58 -14.85
C ARG A 112 -54.66 -16.46 -13.82
N ASP A 113 -55.77 -16.41 -13.11
CA ASP A 113 -56.04 -15.34 -12.13
C ASP A 113 -55.03 -15.28 -10.98
N LYS A 114 -54.47 -16.43 -10.60
CA LYS A 114 -53.49 -16.58 -9.52
C LYS A 114 -52.08 -16.81 -10.07
N VAL A 115 -51.15 -15.98 -9.62
CA VAL A 115 -49.70 -16.19 -9.70
C VAL A 115 -49.33 -17.49 -8.96
N LYS A 116 -48.38 -18.25 -9.51
CA LYS A 116 -47.93 -19.58 -9.07
C LYS A 116 -46.60 -19.52 -8.30
N ASN A 117 -45.71 -18.59 -8.66
CA ASN A 117 -44.39 -18.43 -8.06
C ASN A 117 -44.32 -17.10 -7.31
N PHE A 118 -43.69 -17.08 -6.13
CA PHE A 118 -43.39 -15.82 -5.44
C PHE A 118 -42.13 -15.20 -6.03
N TYR A 119 -42.26 -14.07 -6.73
CA TYR A 119 -41.15 -13.42 -7.42
C TYR A 119 -40.42 -12.43 -6.49
N THR A 120 -39.22 -12.78 -6.06
CA THR A 120 -38.38 -11.91 -5.20
C THR A 120 -37.73 -10.80 -6.01
N ARG A 121 -37.99 -9.52 -5.66
CA ARG A 121 -37.25 -8.37 -6.21
C ARG A 121 -35.77 -8.47 -5.85
N LEU A 122 -34.92 -8.31 -6.84
CA LEU A 122 -33.48 -8.24 -6.67
C LEU A 122 -33.07 -6.89 -6.05
N PRO A 123 -32.22 -6.87 -5.01
CA PRO A 123 -31.65 -5.66 -4.44
C PRO A 123 -30.46 -5.15 -5.29
N PHE A 124 -30.54 -5.27 -6.62
CA PHE A 124 -29.43 -5.05 -7.56
C PHE A 124 -29.88 -4.16 -8.72
N GLN A 125 -29.11 -3.10 -9.00
CA GLN A 125 -29.52 -2.06 -9.96
C GLN A 125 -29.21 -2.41 -11.43
N LYS A 126 -28.30 -3.34 -11.70
CA LYS A 126 -27.84 -3.65 -13.05
C LYS A 126 -27.60 -5.15 -13.25
N LEU A 127 -27.99 -5.65 -14.42
CA LEU A 127 -27.62 -6.99 -14.87
C LEU A 127 -26.93 -6.95 -16.24
N THR A 128 -26.05 -7.91 -16.49
CA THR A 128 -25.27 -8.03 -17.74
C THR A 128 -25.21 -9.49 -18.19
N GLY A 129 -25.22 -9.74 -19.50
CA GLY A 129 -25.38 -11.10 -20.03
C GLY A 129 -26.77 -11.69 -19.75
N ILE A 130 -27.80 -10.83 -19.70
CA ILE A 130 -29.21 -11.27 -19.72
C ILE A 130 -29.51 -12.00 -21.03
N SER A 131 -30.59 -12.78 -21.06
CA SER A 131 -31.15 -13.32 -22.30
C SER A 131 -32.64 -13.04 -22.30
N ILE A 132 -33.08 -12.12 -23.16
CA ILE A 132 -34.49 -11.67 -23.24
C ILE A 132 -35.30 -12.70 -24.05
N ARG A 133 -36.45 -13.10 -23.50
CA ARG A 133 -37.33 -14.14 -24.06
C ARG A 133 -38.60 -13.54 -24.68
N ASN A 134 -39.14 -12.48 -24.08
CA ASN A 134 -40.22 -11.68 -24.67
C ASN A 134 -40.14 -10.22 -24.16
N LYS A 135 -40.62 -9.26 -24.97
CA LYS A 135 -40.75 -7.84 -24.62
C LYS A 135 -42.23 -7.44 -24.73
N VAL A 136 -42.83 -6.96 -23.65
CA VAL A 136 -44.25 -6.57 -23.62
C VAL A 136 -44.39 -5.15 -23.05
N PRO A 137 -44.88 -4.16 -23.81
CA PRO A 137 -45.17 -2.83 -23.29
C PRO A 137 -46.41 -2.88 -22.37
N MET A 138 -46.36 -2.15 -21.26
CA MET A 138 -47.38 -2.14 -20.21
C MET A 138 -48.00 -0.76 -19.98
N SER A 139 -47.61 0.26 -20.76
CA SER A 139 -48.00 1.68 -20.57
C SER A 139 -49.51 1.96 -20.61
N GLU A 140 -50.33 1.08 -21.19
CA GLU A 140 -51.80 1.19 -21.20
C GLU A 140 -52.46 0.79 -19.86
N LYS A 141 -51.68 0.30 -18.89
CA LYS A 141 -52.18 -0.32 -17.65
C LYS A 141 -51.62 0.38 -16.42
N SER A 142 -52.38 0.38 -15.33
CA SER A 142 -51.88 0.86 -14.03
C SER A 142 -50.69 -0.01 -13.58
N ILE A 143 -49.70 0.60 -12.93
CA ILE A 143 -48.42 -0.04 -12.57
C ILE A 143 -48.64 -1.36 -11.81
N SER A 144 -49.59 -1.42 -10.88
CA SER A 144 -49.94 -2.63 -10.12
C SER A 144 -50.50 -3.76 -11.01
N ASN A 145 -51.37 -3.43 -11.97
CA ASN A 145 -51.95 -4.41 -12.88
C ASN A 145 -50.90 -4.92 -13.89
N GLY A 146 -50.07 -4.02 -14.44
CA GLY A 146 -48.97 -4.38 -15.33
C GLY A 146 -47.89 -5.23 -14.64
N PHE A 147 -47.61 -4.98 -13.36
CA PHE A 147 -46.72 -5.80 -12.55
C PHE A 147 -47.27 -7.23 -12.36
N PHE A 148 -48.52 -7.36 -11.91
CA PHE A 148 -49.17 -8.66 -11.69
C PHE A 148 -49.33 -9.45 -13.00
N GLU A 149 -49.50 -8.77 -14.13
CA GLU A 149 -49.47 -9.36 -15.46
C GLU A 149 -48.06 -9.85 -15.86
N CYS A 150 -47.01 -9.14 -15.47
CA CYS A 150 -45.62 -9.55 -15.71
C CYS A 150 -45.26 -10.83 -14.92
N GLU A 151 -45.70 -10.95 -13.67
CA GLU A 151 -45.61 -12.19 -12.88
C GLU A 151 -46.34 -13.34 -13.59
N ARG A 152 -47.60 -13.11 -14.01
CA ARG A 152 -48.42 -14.10 -14.72
C ARG A 152 -47.81 -14.54 -16.05
N LEU A 153 -47.19 -13.62 -16.80
CA LEU A 153 -46.48 -13.94 -18.06
C LEU A 153 -45.30 -14.89 -17.80
N CYS A 154 -44.51 -14.65 -16.74
CA CYS A 154 -43.42 -15.54 -16.34
C CYS A 154 -43.89 -16.86 -15.71
N ASP A 155 -45.13 -16.92 -15.20
CA ASP A 155 -45.77 -18.17 -14.76
C ASP A 155 -46.41 -18.98 -15.88
N ALA A 156 -46.74 -18.35 -17.00
CA ALA A 156 -47.29 -19.02 -18.19
C ALA A 156 -46.20 -19.68 -19.04
N ASP A 157 -44.97 -19.16 -18.98
CA ASP A 157 -43.82 -19.59 -19.76
C ASP A 157 -42.91 -20.59 -18.99
N PRO A 158 -42.86 -21.88 -19.37
CA PRO A 158 -42.14 -22.91 -18.62
C PRO A 158 -40.62 -22.70 -18.49
N CYS A 159 -40.02 -21.87 -19.34
CA CYS A 159 -38.58 -21.57 -19.30
C CYS A 159 -38.28 -20.13 -18.86
N CYS A 160 -39.28 -19.37 -18.41
CA CYS A 160 -39.04 -18.04 -17.86
C CYS A 160 -38.29 -18.15 -16.52
N THR A 161 -37.01 -17.82 -16.57
CA THR A 161 -36.18 -17.69 -15.37
C THR A 161 -36.51 -16.41 -14.62
N GLY A 162 -37.14 -15.39 -15.20
CA GLY A 162 -37.54 -14.23 -14.42
C GLY A 162 -38.02 -13.07 -15.27
N PHE A 163 -38.17 -11.90 -14.67
CA PHE A 163 -38.54 -10.72 -15.43
C PHE A 163 -37.86 -9.44 -14.95
N GLY A 164 -37.67 -8.51 -15.88
CA GLY A 164 -37.49 -7.10 -15.59
C GLY A 164 -38.84 -6.40 -15.73
N PHE A 165 -39.28 -5.69 -14.69
CA PHE A 165 -40.38 -4.75 -14.77
C PHE A 165 -39.80 -3.35 -14.59
N LEU A 166 -39.68 -2.60 -15.68
CA LEU A 166 -38.77 -1.45 -15.77
C LEU A 166 -39.41 -0.26 -16.49
N ASN A 167 -38.94 0.93 -16.18
CA ASN A 167 -39.16 2.13 -16.99
C ASN A 167 -37.94 2.35 -17.92
N VAL A 168 -38.19 2.36 -19.23
CA VAL A 168 -37.18 2.25 -20.29
C VAL A 168 -37.18 3.50 -21.16
N SER A 169 -36.00 3.96 -21.61
CA SER A 169 -35.81 5.22 -22.33
C SER A 169 -36.19 6.46 -21.50
N GLN A 170 -35.71 6.51 -20.26
CA GLN A 170 -36.05 7.58 -19.30
C GLN A 170 -35.71 8.98 -19.85
N LEU A 171 -34.61 9.12 -20.61
CA LEU A 171 -34.21 10.37 -21.28
C LEU A 171 -35.15 10.84 -22.41
N LYS A 172 -36.18 10.05 -22.78
CA LYS A 172 -37.13 10.34 -23.87
C LYS A 172 -38.61 10.30 -23.45
N GLY A 173 -38.89 10.21 -22.16
CA GLY A 173 -40.26 10.26 -21.60
C GLY A 173 -40.67 9.01 -20.81
N GLY A 174 -39.99 7.88 -21.00
CA GLY A 174 -40.18 6.65 -20.22
C GLY A 174 -41.42 5.83 -20.61
N GLU A 175 -41.21 4.60 -21.09
CA GLU A 175 -42.28 3.60 -21.25
C GLU A 175 -42.06 2.42 -20.31
N VAL A 176 -43.14 1.89 -19.73
CA VAL A 176 -43.08 0.74 -18.82
C VAL A 176 -43.07 -0.55 -19.64
N ALA A 177 -42.04 -1.37 -19.46
CA ALA A 177 -41.86 -2.65 -20.14
C ALA A 177 -41.79 -3.81 -19.14
N CYS A 178 -42.47 -4.90 -19.50
CA CYS A 178 -42.23 -6.23 -18.94
C CYS A 178 -41.31 -7.00 -19.89
N LEU A 179 -40.14 -7.39 -19.40
CA LEU A 179 -39.14 -8.19 -20.12
C LEU A 179 -39.09 -9.58 -19.47
N THR A 180 -39.63 -10.63 -20.10
CA THR A 180 -39.41 -11.99 -19.58
C THR A 180 -38.03 -12.48 -20.00
N LEU A 181 -37.37 -13.21 -19.11
CA LEU A 181 -35.96 -13.57 -19.20
C LEU A 181 -35.81 -15.09 -19.27
N ASN A 182 -34.95 -15.55 -20.19
CA ASN A 182 -34.45 -16.92 -20.31
C ASN A 182 -33.16 -17.10 -19.49
N SER A 183 -32.48 -15.99 -19.17
CA SER A 183 -31.41 -15.90 -18.16
C SER A 183 -31.35 -14.47 -17.63
N LEU A 184 -31.09 -14.31 -16.34
CA LEU A 184 -30.78 -13.01 -15.73
C LEU A 184 -29.30 -12.64 -15.81
N GLY A 185 -28.42 -13.56 -16.22
CA GLY A 185 -26.98 -13.31 -16.26
C GLY A 185 -26.41 -12.88 -14.90
N LEU A 186 -25.60 -11.83 -14.91
CA LEU A 186 -24.85 -11.37 -13.75
C LEU A 186 -25.62 -10.30 -12.94
N GLN A 187 -25.75 -10.47 -11.62
CA GLN A 187 -26.40 -9.49 -10.74
C GLN A 187 -25.38 -8.56 -10.08
N THR A 188 -25.53 -7.25 -10.25
CA THR A 188 -24.52 -6.27 -9.84
C THR A 188 -25.08 -5.03 -9.15
N CYS A 189 -24.22 -4.41 -8.33
CA CYS A 189 -24.48 -3.17 -7.58
C CYS A 189 -25.67 -3.26 -6.61
N SER A 190 -25.38 -3.81 -5.43
CA SER A 190 -26.32 -3.92 -4.31
C SER A 190 -26.78 -2.55 -3.81
N GLU A 191 -28.09 -2.42 -3.53
CA GLU A 191 -28.68 -1.23 -2.90
C GLU A 191 -28.29 -1.09 -1.41
N GLU A 192 -27.72 -2.13 -0.78
CA GLU A 192 -27.23 -2.12 0.62
C GLU A 192 -25.88 -1.39 0.81
N ASN A 193 -25.13 -1.15 -0.27
CA ASN A 193 -23.68 -0.87 -0.20
C ASN A 193 -23.30 0.63 -0.17
N ALA A 194 -23.17 1.20 1.02
CA ALA A 194 -22.47 2.49 1.23
C ALA A 194 -20.92 2.38 1.29
N GLY A 195 -20.35 1.27 0.79
CA GLY A 195 -18.91 0.98 0.82
C GLY A 195 -18.08 1.79 -0.18
N THR A 196 -16.86 2.18 0.22
CA THR A 196 -15.89 2.93 -0.59
C THR A 196 -15.04 2.05 -1.52
N TRP A 197 -15.05 0.73 -1.32
CA TRP A 197 -14.45 -0.25 -2.23
C TRP A 197 -15.58 -0.92 -3.01
N ARG A 198 -15.52 -0.84 -4.35
CA ARG A 198 -16.48 -1.45 -5.27
C ARG A 198 -15.72 -2.01 -6.47
N ILE A 199 -16.13 -3.19 -6.93
CA ILE A 199 -15.54 -3.87 -8.10
C ILE A 199 -16.53 -3.98 -9.28
N LEU A 200 -17.77 -3.51 -9.09
CA LEU A 200 -18.86 -3.60 -10.06
C LEU A 200 -19.28 -2.20 -10.54
N ASP A 201 -19.50 -2.04 -11.85
CA ASP A 201 -19.93 -0.79 -12.48
C ASP A 201 -21.46 -0.67 -12.51
N CYS A 202 -22.00 0.49 -12.08
CA CYS A 202 -23.37 0.62 -11.57
C CYS A 202 -24.38 1.40 -12.42
N GLY A 203 -24.11 1.73 -13.70
CA GLY A 203 -25.21 2.01 -14.63
C GLY A 203 -24.95 2.93 -15.82
N SER A 204 -25.90 2.88 -16.76
CA SER A 204 -26.13 3.86 -17.82
C SER A 204 -27.42 4.64 -17.50
N PRO A 205 -27.57 5.94 -17.84
CA PRO A 205 -28.70 6.77 -17.38
C PRO A 205 -30.08 6.49 -18.03
N ASP A 206 -30.21 5.52 -18.94
CA ASP A 206 -31.44 5.33 -19.74
C ASP A 206 -32.52 4.42 -19.13
N THR A 207 -32.24 3.70 -18.03
CA THR A 207 -33.18 2.73 -17.42
C THR A 207 -33.37 2.93 -15.92
N GLU A 208 -34.62 3.00 -15.47
CA GLU A 208 -34.96 3.21 -14.07
C GLU A 208 -35.33 1.89 -13.38
N VAL A 209 -34.61 1.58 -12.29
CA VAL A 209 -34.74 0.31 -11.54
C VAL A 209 -35.04 0.55 -10.05
N ARG A 210 -35.01 1.81 -9.58
CA ARG A 210 -34.98 2.17 -8.15
C ARG A 210 -36.36 2.30 -7.51
N THR A 211 -37.35 2.84 -8.24
CA THR A 211 -38.66 3.16 -7.69
C THR A 211 -39.55 1.90 -7.66
N TYR A 212 -39.93 1.42 -6.47
CA TYR A 212 -40.83 0.25 -6.34
C TYR A 212 -42.18 0.52 -7.04
N PRO A 213 -42.75 -0.43 -7.82
CA PRO A 213 -42.36 -1.83 -7.98
C PRO A 213 -41.40 -2.12 -9.15
N PHE A 214 -40.72 -1.11 -9.72
CA PHE A 214 -39.71 -1.38 -10.74
C PHE A 214 -38.51 -2.14 -10.16
N GLY A 215 -37.95 -3.04 -10.96
CA GLY A 215 -36.88 -3.93 -10.54
C GLY A 215 -36.77 -5.17 -11.42
N TRP A 216 -35.81 -6.02 -11.05
CA TRP A 216 -35.57 -7.32 -11.65
C TRP A 216 -35.95 -8.43 -10.68
N TYR A 217 -36.48 -9.54 -11.17
CA TYR A 217 -37.15 -10.57 -10.37
C TYR A 217 -36.70 -11.97 -10.83
N GLN A 218 -36.18 -12.81 -9.92
CA GLN A 218 -35.42 -14.02 -10.30
C GLN A 218 -36.00 -15.39 -9.91
N LYS A 219 -35.84 -16.33 -10.85
CA LYS A 219 -35.37 -17.72 -10.76
C LYS A 219 -34.02 -17.80 -11.58
N PRO A 220 -33.02 -18.66 -11.28
CA PRO A 220 -31.61 -18.32 -11.65
C PRO A 220 -30.66 -19.52 -12.08
N VAL A 221 -29.31 -19.33 -12.26
CA VAL A 221 -28.27 -20.38 -12.65
C VAL A 221 -26.78 -20.15 -12.12
N ALA A 222 -25.70 -20.70 -12.78
CA ALA A 222 -24.29 -20.98 -12.31
C ALA A 222 -23.12 -20.36 -13.22
N LEU A 223 -21.77 -20.63 -13.24
CA LEU A 223 -20.80 -21.65 -12.71
C LEU A 223 -19.27 -21.26 -12.94
N GLY A 224 -18.27 -21.57 -12.06
CA GLY A 224 -16.77 -21.48 -12.18
C GLY A 224 -15.94 -21.97 -10.93
N SER A 225 -14.60 -22.20 -10.99
CA SER A 225 -13.84 -23.13 -10.06
C SER A 225 -12.64 -22.60 -9.21
N TRP A 226 -12.43 -23.06 -7.95
CA TRP A 226 -11.46 -22.52 -6.94
C TRP A 226 -10.82 -23.54 -5.95
N GLN A 227 -9.83 -23.11 -5.13
CA GLN A 227 -9.30 -23.83 -3.94
C GLN A 227 -10.18 -23.62 -2.69
N SER A 228 -10.49 -24.70 -1.96
CA SER A 228 -11.25 -24.70 -0.69
C SER A 228 -10.37 -24.62 0.56
N LEU A 229 -10.90 -24.07 1.67
CA LEU A 229 -10.27 -23.95 2.99
C LEU A 229 -11.24 -24.39 4.11
N ALA A 230 -10.67 -24.89 5.22
CA ALA A 230 -11.43 -25.30 6.41
C ALA A 230 -11.83 -24.11 7.30
N LEU A 231 -12.93 -24.26 8.05
CA LEU A 231 -13.47 -23.23 8.96
C LEU A 231 -12.47 -22.75 10.02
N SER A 232 -11.63 -23.65 10.53
CA SER A 232 -10.56 -23.35 11.50
C SER A 232 -9.44 -22.45 10.94
N ALA A 233 -9.39 -22.25 9.62
CA ALA A 233 -8.47 -21.34 8.95
C ALA A 233 -8.98 -19.88 8.90
N ALA A 234 -10.11 -19.56 9.54
CA ALA A 234 -10.66 -18.21 9.59
C ALA A 234 -11.01 -17.74 11.02
N VAL A 235 -11.20 -16.43 11.18
CA VAL A 235 -11.70 -15.78 12.40
C VAL A 235 -12.62 -14.62 12.02
N VAL A 236 -13.71 -14.45 12.76
CA VAL A 236 -14.66 -13.35 12.55
C VAL A 236 -14.13 -12.03 13.14
N ASP A 237 -14.20 -10.97 12.35
CA ASP A 237 -13.96 -9.57 12.72
C ASP A 237 -15.04 -8.67 12.06
N PRO A 238 -16.12 -8.31 12.79
CA PRO A 238 -17.18 -7.47 12.26
C PRO A 238 -16.74 -6.04 11.89
N SER A 239 -15.53 -5.63 12.28
CA SER A 239 -14.98 -4.30 11.95
C SER A 239 -14.44 -4.19 10.52
N ILE A 240 -14.28 -5.30 9.78
CA ILE A 240 -13.82 -5.31 8.38
C ILE A 240 -14.72 -4.44 7.51
N ARG A 241 -14.11 -3.44 6.86
CA ARG A 241 -14.78 -2.53 5.91
C ARG A 241 -14.59 -2.89 4.44
N ASN A 242 -13.55 -3.67 4.10
CA ASN A 242 -13.26 -4.08 2.73
C ASN A 242 -13.81 -5.48 2.46
N PHE A 243 -15.10 -5.52 2.14
CA PHE A 243 -15.83 -6.72 1.71
C PHE A 243 -16.93 -6.29 0.71
N ASP A 244 -17.40 -7.20 -0.12
CA ASP A 244 -18.59 -7.01 -0.97
C ASP A 244 -19.49 -8.27 -0.88
N VAL A 245 -20.76 -8.17 -1.28
CA VAL A 245 -21.76 -9.24 -1.08
C VAL A 245 -22.60 -9.46 -2.34
N ALA A 246 -22.73 -10.73 -2.73
CA ALA A 246 -23.73 -11.21 -3.67
C ALA A 246 -24.63 -12.27 -3.03
N HIS A 247 -25.84 -12.44 -3.56
CA HIS A 247 -26.76 -13.51 -3.14
C HIS A 247 -27.20 -14.30 -4.37
N VAL A 248 -26.83 -15.58 -4.43
CA VAL A 248 -27.34 -16.51 -5.43
C VAL A 248 -28.56 -17.19 -4.81
N SER A 249 -29.77 -16.93 -5.30
CA SER A 249 -30.97 -17.58 -4.77
C SER A 249 -30.84 -19.12 -4.86
N THR A 250 -31.39 -19.90 -3.94
CA THR A 250 -31.28 -21.38 -4.00
C THR A 250 -32.19 -22.03 -5.03
N ALA A 251 -33.18 -21.30 -5.57
CA ALA A 251 -33.80 -21.68 -6.84
C ALA A 251 -32.76 -21.71 -7.98
N ALA A 252 -31.67 -20.96 -7.79
CA ALA A 252 -30.30 -21.20 -8.28
C ALA A 252 -30.14 -22.37 -9.22
N THR A 253 -30.00 -23.50 -8.57
CA THR A 253 -28.75 -24.20 -8.71
C THR A 253 -29.12 -25.63 -8.43
N ARG A 254 -28.84 -26.50 -9.40
CA ARG A 254 -29.36 -27.87 -9.39
C ARG A 254 -28.91 -28.62 -8.13
N ASP A 255 -27.80 -28.18 -7.56
CA ASP A 255 -27.33 -28.45 -6.22
C ASP A 255 -26.71 -27.19 -5.57
N PHE A 256 -25.88 -27.36 -4.53
CA PHE A 256 -25.05 -26.27 -3.96
C PHE A 256 -23.80 -25.95 -4.81
N SER A 257 -23.27 -26.91 -5.57
CA SER A 257 -22.07 -26.74 -6.40
C SER A 257 -22.25 -25.64 -7.42
N ASP A 258 -23.37 -25.65 -8.15
CA ASP A 258 -23.77 -24.60 -9.09
C ASP A 258 -23.70 -23.19 -8.43
N ALA A 259 -24.10 -23.05 -7.15
CA ALA A 259 -24.21 -21.76 -6.45
C ALA A 259 -22.88 -21.26 -5.92
N ARG A 260 -22.09 -22.19 -5.36
CA ARG A 260 -20.67 -22.02 -5.10
C ARG A 260 -20.02 -21.43 -6.35
N ASP A 261 -20.15 -22.17 -7.44
CA ASP A 261 -19.41 -21.97 -8.66
C ASP A 261 -19.75 -20.61 -9.34
N PHE A 262 -20.99 -20.11 -9.25
CA PHE A 262 -21.30 -18.75 -9.72
C PHE A 262 -20.49 -17.65 -8.99
N CYS A 263 -20.50 -17.66 -7.66
CA CYS A 263 -19.81 -16.63 -6.87
C CYS A 263 -18.29 -16.72 -7.04
N LEU A 264 -17.79 -17.95 -7.14
CA LEU A 264 -16.42 -18.24 -7.52
C LEU A 264 -16.07 -17.63 -8.89
N LEU A 265 -16.92 -17.77 -9.92
CA LEU A 265 -16.68 -17.17 -11.22
C LEU A 265 -16.54 -15.65 -11.13
N GLU A 266 -17.42 -14.94 -10.42
CA GLU A 266 -17.37 -13.48 -10.38
C GLU A 266 -16.10 -12.96 -9.69
N CYS A 267 -15.74 -13.52 -8.53
CA CYS A 267 -14.49 -13.15 -7.85
C CYS A 267 -13.23 -13.59 -8.65
N SER A 268 -13.35 -14.49 -9.63
CA SER A 268 -12.25 -14.82 -10.55
C SER A 268 -11.92 -13.66 -11.51
N ARG A 269 -12.93 -12.91 -11.95
CA ARG A 269 -12.80 -11.80 -12.92
C ARG A 269 -12.09 -10.59 -12.33
N HIS A 270 -12.26 -10.34 -11.04
CA HIS A 270 -11.67 -9.20 -10.34
C HIS A 270 -10.31 -9.55 -9.72
N GLN A 271 -9.24 -8.85 -10.12
CA GLN A 271 -7.90 -9.08 -9.54
C GLN A 271 -7.83 -8.71 -8.04
N ALA A 272 -8.61 -7.72 -7.60
CA ALA A 272 -8.67 -7.31 -6.20
C ALA A 272 -9.44 -8.28 -5.28
N CYS A 273 -10.12 -9.29 -5.86
CA CYS A 273 -10.90 -10.28 -5.14
C CYS A 273 -10.10 -11.58 -5.03
N LEU A 274 -9.84 -12.03 -3.79
CA LEU A 274 -8.92 -13.13 -3.49
C LEU A 274 -9.51 -14.20 -2.55
N VAL A 275 -10.55 -13.87 -1.78
CA VAL A 275 -11.28 -14.81 -0.93
C VAL A 275 -12.78 -14.68 -1.21
N THR A 276 -13.44 -15.82 -1.44
CA THR A 276 -14.89 -15.94 -1.54
C THR A 276 -15.39 -16.85 -0.44
N THR A 277 -16.35 -16.41 0.37
CA THR A 277 -16.96 -17.24 1.42
C THR A 277 -18.45 -17.36 1.23
N LEU A 278 -18.99 -18.57 1.43
CA LEU A 278 -20.40 -18.86 1.18
C LEU A 278 -21.09 -19.38 2.44
N GLN A 279 -22.30 -18.87 2.68
CA GLN A 279 -23.19 -19.30 3.75
C GLN A 279 -24.58 -19.56 3.17
N THR A 280 -25.11 -20.76 3.37
CA THR A 280 -26.48 -21.08 2.96
C THR A 280 -27.46 -20.41 3.92
N ARG A 281 -28.41 -19.63 3.38
CA ARG A 281 -29.53 -19.02 4.11
C ARG A 281 -30.86 -19.47 3.46
N PRO A 282 -32.01 -19.33 4.14
CA PRO A 282 -33.30 -19.67 3.54
C PRO A 282 -33.53 -18.91 2.23
N GLY A 283 -33.67 -19.65 1.13
CA GLY A 283 -33.92 -19.09 -0.21
C GLY A 283 -32.70 -18.54 -0.97
N ALA A 284 -31.50 -18.45 -0.37
CA ALA A 284 -30.29 -17.97 -1.04
C ALA A 284 -28.98 -18.45 -0.39
N VAL A 285 -27.99 -18.76 -1.23
CA VAL A 285 -26.58 -18.83 -0.82
C VAL A 285 -26.02 -17.40 -0.82
N ARG A 286 -25.64 -16.92 0.37
CA ARG A 286 -24.97 -15.62 0.54
C ARG A 286 -23.48 -15.79 0.29
N CYS A 287 -22.95 -15.00 -0.64
CA CYS A 287 -21.56 -14.98 -1.03
C CYS A 287 -20.92 -13.66 -0.58
N VAL A 288 -19.81 -13.74 0.14
CA VAL A 288 -19.06 -12.57 0.61
C VAL A 288 -17.66 -12.61 0.01
N PHE A 289 -17.26 -11.49 -0.57
CA PHE A 289 -16.03 -11.30 -1.32
C PHE A 289 -15.06 -10.43 -0.53
N TYR A 290 -13.79 -10.83 -0.49
CA TYR A 290 -12.74 -10.09 0.22
C TYR A 290 -11.45 -10.01 -0.61
N ALA A 291 -10.66 -8.98 -0.31
CA ALA A 291 -9.24 -8.90 -0.68
C ALA A 291 -8.39 -9.87 0.17
N ASP A 292 -7.06 -9.72 0.19
CA ASP A 292 -6.22 -10.54 1.07
C ASP A 292 -6.36 -10.10 2.54
N THR A 293 -7.31 -10.69 3.26
CA THR A 293 -7.59 -10.43 4.67
C THR A 293 -6.78 -11.31 5.62
N GLN A 294 -5.71 -11.95 5.13
CA GLN A 294 -4.86 -12.82 5.93
C GLN A 294 -4.22 -12.06 7.10
N ILE A 295 -4.31 -12.65 8.30
CA ILE A 295 -3.59 -12.27 9.51
C ILE A 295 -2.76 -13.47 9.98
N CYS A 296 -1.59 -13.22 10.54
CA CYS A 296 -0.72 -14.27 11.07
C CYS A 296 -0.33 -13.91 12.51
N THR A 297 -0.42 -14.89 13.41
CA THR A 297 0.18 -14.80 14.74
C THR A 297 1.53 -15.52 14.71
N HIS A 298 2.59 -14.74 14.90
CA HIS A 298 3.96 -15.21 14.76
C HIS A 298 4.53 -15.55 16.15
N SER A 299 5.02 -16.78 16.32
CA SER A 299 5.68 -17.24 17.55
C SER A 299 6.96 -18.03 17.23
N LEU A 300 7.80 -18.28 18.23
CA LEU A 300 9.00 -19.11 18.06
C LEU A 300 8.67 -20.58 17.76
N GLN A 301 7.50 -21.07 18.20
CA GLN A 301 7.09 -22.47 18.07
C GLN A 301 6.27 -22.75 16.80
N ALA A 302 5.48 -21.78 16.33
CA ALA A 302 4.58 -21.91 15.18
C ALA A 302 4.26 -20.57 14.51
N GLN A 303 3.99 -20.60 13.21
CA GLN A 303 3.52 -19.47 12.41
C GLN A 303 2.07 -19.72 11.98
N ASN A 304 1.10 -19.19 12.73
CA ASN A 304 -0.31 -19.53 12.56
C ASN A 304 -1.05 -18.41 11.80
N CYS A 305 -1.32 -18.64 10.51
CA CYS A 305 -2.09 -17.71 9.69
C CYS A 305 -3.57 -18.12 9.56
N ARG A 306 -4.47 -17.14 9.59
CA ARG A 306 -5.92 -17.27 9.38
C ARG A 306 -6.44 -16.13 8.52
N LEU A 307 -7.61 -16.32 7.90
CA LEU A 307 -8.33 -15.25 7.19
C LEU A 307 -9.24 -14.49 8.16
N LEU A 308 -9.24 -13.15 8.08
CA LEU A 308 -10.27 -12.34 8.75
C LEU A 308 -11.52 -12.28 7.86
N LEU A 309 -12.67 -12.68 8.40
CA LEU A 309 -13.99 -12.63 7.74
C LEU A 309 -14.92 -11.71 8.51
N ARG A 310 -15.87 -11.04 7.85
CA ARG A 310 -16.80 -10.12 8.51
C ARG A 310 -17.92 -10.84 9.26
N GLU A 311 -18.38 -11.96 8.71
CA GLU A 311 -19.42 -12.83 9.25
C GLU A 311 -19.02 -14.30 9.06
N GLU A 312 -19.68 -15.22 9.79
CA GLU A 312 -19.42 -16.65 9.65
C GLU A 312 -19.89 -17.18 8.28
N ALA A 313 -19.15 -18.13 7.74
CA ALA A 313 -19.46 -18.79 6.47
C ALA A 313 -19.25 -20.31 6.60
N THR A 314 -20.01 -21.08 5.82
CA THR A 314 -19.99 -22.55 5.83
C THR A 314 -18.90 -23.11 4.92
N HIS A 315 -18.57 -22.39 3.85
CA HIS A 315 -17.52 -22.75 2.91
C HIS A 315 -16.64 -21.55 2.61
N ILE A 316 -15.32 -21.76 2.54
CA ILE A 316 -14.32 -20.70 2.34
C ILE A 316 -13.46 -21.12 1.16
N TYR A 317 -13.30 -20.22 0.18
CA TYR A 317 -12.48 -20.46 -1.00
C TYR A 317 -11.47 -19.33 -1.16
N ARG A 318 -10.24 -19.68 -1.55
CA ARG A 318 -9.17 -18.71 -1.87
C ARG A 318 -8.73 -18.86 -3.31
N LYS A 319 -8.43 -17.73 -3.94
CA LYS A 319 -7.84 -17.66 -5.28
C LYS A 319 -6.38 -18.04 -5.13
N LEU A 320 -5.96 -19.09 -5.83
CA LEU A 320 -4.54 -19.43 -5.89
C LEU A 320 -3.81 -18.28 -6.62
N SER A 321 -2.90 -17.62 -5.91
CA SER A 321 -2.01 -16.63 -6.51
C SER A 321 -1.13 -17.33 -7.53
N ASN A 322 -1.42 -17.18 -8.83
CA ASN A 322 -0.46 -17.55 -9.86
C ASN A 322 0.80 -16.71 -9.63
N PRO A 323 1.97 -17.34 -9.34
CA PRO A 323 3.19 -16.57 -9.19
C PRO A 323 3.55 -15.93 -10.53
N LEU A 324 4.11 -14.72 -10.49
CA LEU A 324 4.76 -14.10 -11.65
C LEU A 324 6.09 -14.83 -11.93
N ARG A 325 5.98 -16.06 -12.45
CA ARG A 325 7.11 -16.93 -12.82
C ARG A 325 6.85 -17.57 -14.17
N SER A 326 7.77 -17.34 -15.10
CA SER A 326 7.99 -18.26 -16.21
C SER A 326 8.45 -19.62 -15.66
N SER A 327 7.65 -20.66 -15.83
CA SER A 327 8.00 -22.01 -15.40
C SER A 327 9.15 -22.56 -16.26
N GLY A 328 10.38 -22.53 -15.75
CA GLY A 328 11.54 -23.08 -16.46
C GLY A 328 12.91 -22.89 -15.79
N THR A 329 13.12 -21.80 -15.04
CA THR A 329 14.42 -21.48 -14.42
C THR A 329 14.40 -21.60 -12.89
N PRO A 330 15.47 -22.14 -12.25
CA PRO A 330 15.54 -22.25 -10.78
C PRO A 330 15.89 -20.94 -10.08
N ALA A 331 16.49 -19.97 -10.79
CA ALA A 331 16.76 -18.64 -10.28
C ALA A 331 15.56 -17.69 -10.53
N PRO A 332 15.17 -16.84 -9.56
CA PRO A 332 14.16 -15.81 -9.77
C PRO A 332 14.69 -14.73 -10.71
N SER A 333 13.85 -14.25 -11.63
CA SER A 333 14.19 -13.14 -12.52
C SER A 333 13.02 -12.18 -12.68
N VAL A 334 13.32 -10.92 -12.99
CA VAL A 334 12.32 -9.86 -13.15
C VAL A 334 12.75 -8.87 -14.23
N THR A 335 11.80 -8.43 -15.07
CA THR A 335 12.06 -7.49 -16.17
C THR A 335 11.74 -6.07 -15.73
N VAL A 336 12.74 -5.19 -15.75
CA VAL A 336 12.68 -3.77 -15.39
C VAL A 336 12.77 -2.93 -16.66
N THR A 337 11.63 -2.51 -17.20
CA THR A 337 11.55 -1.60 -18.36
C THR A 337 12.03 -0.19 -17.96
N PRO A 338 12.82 0.53 -18.80
CA PRO A 338 13.28 0.17 -20.15
C PRO A 338 14.57 -0.66 -20.21
N HIS A 339 15.18 -1.00 -19.08
CA HIS A 339 16.50 -1.60 -19.00
C HIS A 339 16.55 -3.05 -19.53
N GLY A 340 15.95 -4.00 -18.82
CA GLY A 340 16.17 -5.42 -19.08
C GLY A 340 15.89 -6.32 -17.88
N GLN A 341 16.55 -7.46 -17.81
CA GLN A 341 16.25 -8.51 -16.82
C GLN A 341 17.25 -8.51 -15.67
N LEU A 342 16.77 -8.50 -14.43
CA LEU A 342 17.58 -8.80 -13.24
C LEU A 342 17.51 -10.29 -12.93
N LEU A 343 18.66 -10.89 -12.65
CA LEU A 343 18.81 -12.29 -12.25
C LEU A 343 19.15 -12.35 -10.75
N GLY A 344 18.17 -12.71 -9.93
CA GLY A 344 18.30 -12.81 -8.48
C GLY A 344 18.58 -14.23 -7.99
N ARG A 345 18.57 -14.43 -6.66
CA ARG A 345 18.69 -15.74 -6.01
C ARG A 345 17.54 -15.98 -5.03
N SER A 346 17.07 -17.21 -4.90
CA SER A 346 16.15 -17.58 -3.81
C SER A 346 16.92 -17.98 -2.55
N ARG A 347 16.50 -17.50 -1.38
CA ARG A 347 16.99 -17.96 -0.07
C ARG A 347 15.80 -18.40 0.79
N ALA A 348 15.89 -19.56 1.43
CA ALA A 348 14.97 -19.90 2.51
C ALA A 348 15.48 -19.29 3.83
N VAL A 349 14.63 -18.57 4.55
CA VAL A 349 14.93 -18.04 5.90
C VAL A 349 14.05 -18.71 6.94
N GLN A 350 14.63 -18.94 8.12
CA GLN A 350 13.96 -19.58 9.26
C GLN A 350 13.60 -18.52 10.31
N VAL A 351 12.37 -18.54 10.82
CA VAL A 351 11.95 -17.74 11.97
C VAL A 351 11.16 -18.61 12.94
N GLY A 352 11.80 -18.96 14.06
CA GLY A 352 11.33 -20.02 14.96
C GLY A 352 11.50 -21.40 14.31
N THR A 353 10.46 -22.23 14.36
CA THR A 353 10.41 -23.56 13.70
C THR A 353 10.17 -23.50 12.19
N SER A 354 9.76 -22.35 11.66
CA SER A 354 9.13 -22.24 10.34
C SER A 354 10.03 -21.57 9.31
N TRP A 355 9.93 -22.03 8.06
CA TRP A 355 10.72 -21.57 6.93
C TRP A 355 9.87 -20.80 5.92
N LYS A 356 10.44 -19.78 5.28
CA LYS A 356 9.82 -19.06 4.17
C LYS A 356 10.85 -18.73 3.09
N GLN A 357 10.50 -18.95 1.82
CA GLN A 357 11.33 -18.56 0.68
C GLN A 357 11.22 -17.04 0.46
N VAL A 358 12.37 -16.41 0.25
CA VAL A 358 12.51 -14.99 -0.12
C VAL A 358 13.39 -14.94 -1.37
N ASP A 359 12.91 -14.28 -2.40
CA ASP A 359 13.66 -14.03 -3.63
C ASP A 359 14.43 -12.71 -3.45
N GLN A 360 15.76 -12.80 -3.51
CA GLN A 360 16.72 -11.73 -3.23
C GLN A 360 17.31 -11.21 -4.55
N PHE A 361 17.21 -9.90 -4.79
CA PHE A 361 17.86 -9.18 -5.89
C PHE A 361 18.83 -8.17 -5.27
N LEU A 362 20.09 -8.57 -5.15
CA LEU A 362 21.15 -7.85 -4.44
C LEU A 362 22.00 -7.05 -5.44
N GLY A 363 22.52 -5.89 -5.02
CA GLY A 363 23.42 -5.13 -5.88
C GLY A 363 22.79 -4.54 -7.14
N VAL A 364 21.51 -4.14 -7.08
CA VAL A 364 20.76 -3.53 -8.19
C VAL A 364 21.01 -2.02 -8.20
N PRO A 365 21.67 -1.43 -9.21
CA PRO A 365 21.97 0.00 -9.20
C PRO A 365 20.73 0.84 -9.44
N TYR A 366 20.70 2.01 -8.80
CA TYR A 366 19.71 3.06 -9.06
C TYR A 366 20.30 4.32 -9.71
N ALA A 367 21.63 4.47 -9.69
CA ALA A 367 22.37 5.57 -10.28
C ALA A 367 23.71 5.07 -10.88
N SER A 368 24.38 5.94 -11.64
CA SER A 368 25.70 5.69 -12.21
C SER A 368 26.79 5.78 -11.13
N PRO A 369 27.89 5.00 -11.23
CA PRO A 369 29.01 5.09 -10.30
C PRO A 369 29.58 6.53 -10.25
N PRO A 370 29.67 7.18 -9.08
CA PRO A 370 30.06 8.59 -8.95
C PRO A 370 31.60 8.78 -9.00
N LEU A 371 32.24 8.16 -9.99
CA LEU A 371 33.69 8.04 -10.12
C LEU A 371 34.30 9.16 -10.97
N ALA A 372 35.58 9.45 -10.74
CA ALA A 372 36.41 10.39 -11.52
C ALA A 372 35.72 11.75 -11.75
N GLU A 373 35.29 12.07 -12.97
CA GLU A 373 34.63 13.35 -13.26
C GLU A 373 33.28 13.51 -12.55
N SER A 374 32.53 12.42 -12.36
CA SER A 374 31.23 12.43 -11.66
C SER A 374 31.37 12.41 -10.12
N HIS A 375 32.61 12.35 -9.61
CA HIS A 375 32.90 12.60 -8.20
C HIS A 375 32.49 14.04 -7.84
N PHE A 376 31.93 14.26 -6.64
CA PHE A 376 31.39 15.55 -6.22
C PHE A 376 30.37 16.13 -7.21
N ARG A 377 29.42 15.29 -7.66
CA ARG A 377 28.22 15.65 -8.43
C ARG A 377 26.98 14.88 -7.94
N ALA A 378 25.81 15.36 -8.34
CA ALA A 378 24.53 14.69 -8.11
C ALA A 378 24.48 13.31 -8.82
N PRO A 379 23.68 12.34 -8.32
CA PRO A 379 23.54 11.04 -8.97
C PRO A 379 22.93 11.17 -10.37
N GLU A 380 23.59 10.56 -11.35
CA GLU A 380 23.11 10.48 -12.73
C GLU A 380 22.37 9.13 -12.95
N PRO A 381 21.26 9.07 -13.71
CA PRO A 381 20.56 7.80 -13.97
C PRO A 381 21.42 6.82 -14.80
N LEU A 382 21.56 5.57 -14.33
CA LEU A 382 22.29 4.53 -15.05
C LEU A 382 21.39 3.78 -16.02
N ASN A 383 21.45 4.15 -17.31
CA ASN A 383 20.89 3.35 -18.38
C ASN A 383 21.75 2.09 -18.61
N TRP A 384 21.16 0.91 -18.48
CA TRP A 384 21.78 -0.38 -18.83
C TRP A 384 20.77 -1.26 -19.59
N THR A 385 21.25 -2.22 -20.38
CA THR A 385 20.41 -3.10 -21.20
C THR A 385 20.85 -4.56 -21.15
N GLY A 386 19.92 -5.50 -21.34
CA GLY A 386 20.19 -6.94 -21.34
C GLY A 386 19.88 -7.62 -20.00
N SER A 387 20.63 -8.66 -19.64
CA SER A 387 20.46 -9.36 -18.36
C SER A 387 21.61 -9.04 -17.40
N ARG A 388 21.29 -8.71 -16.13
CA ARG A 388 22.27 -8.30 -15.11
C ARG A 388 22.19 -9.19 -13.87
N ASP A 389 23.36 -9.65 -13.42
CA ASP A 389 23.52 -10.42 -12.18
C ASP A 389 23.23 -9.55 -10.94
N ALA A 390 22.23 -9.99 -10.17
CA ALA A 390 21.78 -9.42 -8.91
C ALA A 390 21.78 -10.51 -7.79
N THR A 391 22.72 -11.44 -7.83
CA THR A 391 22.85 -12.54 -6.83
C THR A 391 23.77 -12.23 -5.66
N GLN A 392 24.53 -11.13 -5.71
CA GLN A 392 25.56 -10.78 -4.72
C GLN A 392 25.44 -9.33 -4.21
N PRO A 393 25.78 -9.05 -2.95
CA PRO A 393 25.97 -7.68 -2.46
C PRO A 393 27.00 -6.90 -3.29
N ARG A 394 26.91 -5.57 -3.21
CA ARG A 394 27.94 -4.64 -3.70
C ARG A 394 28.59 -3.94 -2.50
N ALA A 395 29.69 -3.24 -2.76
CA ALA A 395 30.42 -2.52 -1.72
C ALA A 395 29.56 -1.42 -1.08
N SER A 396 29.76 -1.17 0.22
CA SER A 396 29.22 0.01 0.90
C SER A 396 30.05 1.25 0.60
N CYS A 397 29.45 2.43 0.78
CA CYS A 397 30.14 3.70 0.63
C CYS A 397 31.25 3.86 1.69
N TRP A 398 32.30 4.59 1.33
CA TRP A 398 33.33 5.04 2.28
C TRP A 398 32.73 5.79 3.49
N GLN A 399 33.22 5.51 4.70
CA GLN A 399 32.75 6.12 5.94
C GLN A 399 33.92 6.61 6.82
N PRO A 400 33.76 7.71 7.59
CA PRO A 400 34.77 8.13 8.56
C PRO A 400 35.14 6.99 9.52
N GLY A 401 36.44 6.64 9.59
CA GLY A 401 36.93 5.50 10.36
C GLY A 401 36.96 4.15 9.63
N THR A 402 36.59 4.05 8.34
CA THR A 402 37.02 2.95 7.45
C THR A 402 38.53 2.79 7.54
N ARG A 403 39.02 1.54 7.61
CA ARG A 403 40.43 1.22 7.87
C ARG A 403 41.19 0.96 6.57
N THR A 404 42.51 1.06 6.66
CA THR A 404 43.44 0.73 5.56
C THR A 404 44.37 -0.42 6.00
N PRO A 405 44.73 -1.37 5.10
CA PRO A 405 44.20 -1.54 3.73
C PRO A 405 42.71 -1.94 3.74
N THR A 406 41.98 -1.44 2.74
CA THR A 406 40.52 -1.60 2.61
C THR A 406 40.11 -3.05 2.38
N SER A 407 39.00 -3.44 3.00
CA SER A 407 38.23 -4.61 2.57
C SER A 407 37.71 -4.43 1.14
N PRO A 408 37.59 -5.49 0.32
CA PRO A 408 36.87 -5.43 -0.97
C PRO A 408 35.36 -5.09 -0.84
N GLY A 409 34.85 -4.95 0.39
CA GLY A 409 33.48 -4.51 0.69
C GLY A 409 33.25 -3.00 0.73
N VAL A 410 34.24 -2.13 0.46
CA VAL A 410 34.08 -0.66 0.45
C VAL A 410 34.50 -0.04 -0.89
N SER A 411 33.71 0.91 -1.40
CA SER A 411 33.95 1.60 -2.68
C SER A 411 33.25 2.97 -2.74
N GLU A 412 33.63 3.80 -3.72
CA GLU A 412 32.82 4.94 -4.16
C GLU A 412 31.65 4.48 -5.06
N ASP A 413 31.81 3.36 -5.77
CA ASP A 413 30.71 2.68 -6.46
C ASP A 413 29.84 1.91 -5.45
N CYS A 414 28.95 2.63 -4.79
CA CYS A 414 28.09 2.13 -3.71
C CYS A 414 26.58 2.42 -3.92
N LEU A 415 26.19 2.98 -5.07
CA LEU A 415 24.81 3.44 -5.34
C LEU A 415 23.87 2.30 -5.77
N TYR A 416 23.74 1.32 -4.88
CA TYR A 416 23.03 0.06 -5.08
C TYR A 416 21.90 -0.18 -4.07
N LEU A 417 20.89 -0.91 -4.53
CA LEU A 417 19.76 -1.43 -3.77
C LEU A 417 19.91 -2.95 -3.58
N ASN A 418 19.32 -3.47 -2.50
CA ASN A 418 19.06 -4.89 -2.30
C ASN A 418 17.55 -5.08 -2.05
N VAL A 419 16.86 -5.76 -2.95
CA VAL A 419 15.40 -5.98 -2.89
C VAL A 419 15.11 -7.40 -2.42
N PHE A 420 14.30 -7.52 -1.37
CA PHE A 420 13.90 -8.77 -0.72
C PHE A 420 12.39 -8.98 -0.89
N VAL A 421 12.01 -9.94 -1.74
CA VAL A 421 10.61 -10.23 -2.07
C VAL A 421 10.19 -11.55 -1.41
N PRO A 422 9.24 -11.56 -0.46
CA PRO A 422 8.77 -12.81 0.14
C PRO A 422 7.95 -13.61 -0.89
N GLN A 423 8.17 -14.92 -0.97
CA GLN A 423 7.35 -15.77 -1.81
C GLN A 423 5.88 -15.70 -1.36
N ASN A 424 4.97 -15.59 -2.32
CA ASN A 424 3.53 -15.35 -2.10
C ASN A 424 3.26 -14.06 -1.30
N ALA A 425 4.02 -13.00 -1.58
CA ALA A 425 3.69 -11.63 -1.18
C ALA A 425 2.23 -11.28 -1.54
N ALA A 426 1.58 -10.46 -0.72
CA ALA A 426 0.25 -9.95 -1.02
C ALA A 426 0.30 -9.09 -2.30
N PRO A 427 -0.67 -9.21 -3.24
CA PRO A 427 -0.75 -8.32 -4.39
C PRO A 427 -0.79 -6.84 -3.94
N ASN A 428 -0.02 -5.98 -4.61
CA ASN A 428 0.22 -4.60 -4.17
C ASN A 428 0.79 -4.53 -2.73
N ALA A 429 1.90 -5.26 -2.53
CA ALA A 429 2.58 -5.37 -1.25
C ALA A 429 3.07 -4.00 -0.75
N SER A 430 3.07 -3.78 0.56
CA SER A 430 3.72 -2.59 1.11
C SER A 430 5.25 -2.70 0.98
N VAL A 431 5.92 -1.56 0.85
CA VAL A 431 7.36 -1.50 0.58
C VAL A 431 8.05 -0.72 1.69
N LEU A 432 9.18 -1.23 2.18
CA LEU A 432 10.10 -0.52 3.06
C LEU A 432 11.36 -0.16 2.27
N VAL A 433 11.82 1.08 2.35
CA VAL A 433 13.12 1.53 1.81
C VAL A 433 13.97 2.00 2.97
N LEU A 434 14.95 1.19 3.38
CA LEU A 434 15.92 1.49 4.43
C LEU A 434 17.20 2.04 3.81
N PHE A 435 17.54 3.29 4.12
CA PHE A 435 18.88 3.82 3.88
C PHE A 435 19.81 3.44 5.02
N HIS A 436 20.86 2.70 4.70
CA HIS A 436 21.86 2.21 5.64
C HIS A 436 23.17 1.87 4.89
N ASN A 437 24.29 2.42 5.35
CA ASN A 437 25.63 2.02 4.89
C ASN A 437 26.30 1.19 5.98
N THR A 438 26.81 0.02 5.62
CA THR A 438 27.51 -0.88 6.54
C THR A 438 28.96 -0.43 6.73
N ALA A 439 29.45 -0.35 7.97
CA ALA A 439 30.87 -0.15 8.26
C ALA A 439 31.65 -1.46 8.06
N GLU A 440 33.00 -1.41 8.08
CA GLU A 440 33.83 -2.59 7.89
C GLU A 440 33.73 -3.58 9.07
N GLY A 441 32.79 -4.52 8.95
CA GLY A 441 32.60 -5.66 9.86
C GLY A 441 33.19 -6.96 9.32
N ARG A 442 33.42 -7.93 10.21
CA ARG A 442 33.94 -9.28 9.89
C ARG A 442 32.88 -10.20 9.26
N GLY A 443 32.23 -9.76 8.19
CA GLY A 443 31.46 -10.65 7.33
C GLY A 443 32.39 -11.58 6.56
N SER A 444 31.99 -12.84 6.39
CA SER A 444 32.52 -13.66 5.30
C SER A 444 32.08 -13.06 3.95
N GLU A 445 32.85 -13.33 2.90
CA GLU A 445 32.63 -12.78 1.55
C GLU A 445 31.17 -12.98 1.10
N GLY A 446 30.51 -11.89 0.68
CA GLY A 446 29.15 -11.93 0.13
C GLY A 446 27.98 -11.86 1.13
N GLN A 447 28.22 -11.51 2.41
CA GLN A 447 27.16 -11.32 3.41
C GLN A 447 26.85 -9.83 3.70
N LEU A 448 25.56 -9.50 3.91
CA LEU A 448 25.08 -8.17 4.31
C LEU A 448 25.01 -8.06 5.85
N ALA A 449 25.23 -6.86 6.41
CA ALA A 449 24.96 -6.61 7.83
C ALA A 449 23.45 -6.54 8.15
N ILE A 450 22.63 -6.09 7.19
CA ILE A 450 21.16 -6.13 7.28
C ILE A 450 20.61 -6.98 6.12
N ASP A 451 20.31 -8.25 6.40
CA ASP A 451 19.51 -9.09 5.49
C ASP A 451 18.01 -8.80 5.71
N GLY A 452 17.42 -8.00 4.82
CA GLY A 452 16.01 -7.60 4.90
C GLY A 452 15.00 -8.76 4.78
N SER A 453 15.46 -9.98 4.45
CA SER A 453 14.62 -11.16 4.27
C SER A 453 13.77 -11.53 5.48
N PHE A 454 14.25 -11.31 6.70
CA PHE A 454 13.54 -11.69 7.93
C PHE A 454 12.28 -10.82 8.14
N LEU A 455 12.43 -9.50 8.03
CA LEU A 455 11.31 -8.56 8.09
C LEU A 455 10.37 -8.71 6.88
N ALA A 456 10.90 -8.96 5.68
CA ALA A 456 10.11 -9.25 4.49
C ALA A 456 9.25 -10.52 4.67
N ALA A 457 9.85 -11.60 5.18
CA ALA A 457 9.19 -12.88 5.42
C ALA A 457 8.06 -12.75 6.44
N ILE A 458 8.32 -12.12 7.59
CA ILE A 458 7.35 -11.94 8.67
C ILE A 458 6.24 -10.94 8.31
N GLY A 459 6.60 -9.76 7.79
CA GLY A 459 5.62 -8.72 7.48
C GLY A 459 4.75 -9.01 6.25
N ASN A 460 5.18 -9.94 5.39
CA ASN A 460 4.65 -10.17 4.04
C ASN A 460 4.67 -8.89 3.17
N LEU A 461 5.82 -8.21 3.21
CA LEU A 461 6.08 -6.91 2.58
C LEU A 461 7.43 -6.96 1.84
N VAL A 462 7.65 -6.08 0.87
CA VAL A 462 8.93 -5.98 0.17
C VAL A 462 9.86 -5.09 0.99
N VAL A 463 11.07 -5.58 1.29
CA VAL A 463 12.13 -4.74 1.89
C VAL A 463 13.12 -4.36 0.81
N VAL A 464 13.55 -3.11 0.79
CA VAL A 464 14.66 -2.59 0.01
C VAL A 464 15.67 -2.00 0.99
N THR A 465 16.92 -2.46 0.98
CA THR A 465 18.02 -1.72 1.63
C THR A 465 18.82 -0.98 0.57
N ALA A 466 19.29 0.22 0.88
CA ALA A 466 19.92 1.14 -0.07
C ALA A 466 21.15 1.82 0.53
N GLY A 467 22.27 1.78 -0.20
CA GLY A 467 23.43 2.62 0.08
C GLY A 467 23.24 4.03 -0.48
N SER A 468 23.83 5.04 0.15
CA SER A 468 23.83 6.44 -0.30
C SER A 468 25.09 7.15 0.21
N ARG A 469 25.74 8.04 -0.56
CA ARG A 469 27.04 8.60 -0.15
C ARG A 469 26.96 9.35 1.19
N VAL A 470 28.00 9.18 2.01
CA VAL A 470 28.19 9.84 3.31
C VAL A 470 29.60 10.43 3.42
N GLY A 471 29.86 11.19 4.49
CA GLY A 471 31.12 11.90 4.63
C GLY A 471 31.33 12.93 3.51
N VAL A 472 32.59 13.23 3.21
CA VAL A 472 33.00 14.14 2.13
C VAL A 472 32.36 13.78 0.77
N PHE A 473 32.30 12.48 0.44
CA PHE A 473 31.79 11.98 -0.85
C PHE A 473 30.32 12.34 -1.09
N GLY A 474 29.52 12.42 -0.03
CA GLY A 474 28.10 12.79 -0.08
C GLY A 474 27.83 14.28 0.16
N PHE A 475 28.65 14.94 0.99
CA PHE A 475 28.31 16.22 1.62
C PHE A 475 29.42 17.29 1.65
N LEU A 476 30.40 17.23 0.73
CA LEU A 476 31.31 18.37 0.49
C LEU A 476 30.54 19.54 -0.15
N SER A 477 30.31 20.62 0.60
CA SER A 477 29.75 21.87 0.08
C SER A 477 30.81 22.98 0.08
N SER A 478 30.78 23.88 -0.90
CA SER A 478 31.61 25.10 -0.90
C SER A 478 31.03 26.24 -0.05
N GLY A 479 29.80 26.08 0.46
CA GLY A 479 28.99 27.20 0.95
C GLY A 479 28.48 28.13 -0.15
N SER A 480 28.68 27.79 -1.44
CA SER A 480 28.21 28.53 -2.61
C SER A 480 27.37 27.64 -3.54
N GLY A 481 26.69 28.25 -4.52
CA GLY A 481 25.90 27.52 -5.51
C GLY A 481 26.72 26.66 -6.50
N GLU A 482 28.05 26.83 -6.55
CA GLU A 482 28.93 26.08 -7.46
C GLU A 482 29.07 24.61 -7.05
N VAL A 483 29.10 24.34 -5.74
CA VAL A 483 29.23 23.00 -5.16
C VAL A 483 28.26 22.90 -3.98
N SER A 484 27.03 22.50 -4.28
CA SER A 484 25.93 22.49 -3.30
C SER A 484 26.17 21.53 -2.13
N GLY A 485 26.76 20.36 -2.35
CA GLY A 485 27.09 19.40 -1.28
C GLY A 485 25.89 18.69 -0.65
N ASN A 486 24.78 18.54 -1.37
CA ASN A 486 23.62 17.74 -0.94
C ASN A 486 23.53 16.36 -1.64
N TRP A 487 24.63 15.84 -2.21
CA TRP A 487 24.55 14.68 -3.11
C TRP A 487 24.13 13.39 -2.41
N GLY A 488 24.56 13.15 -1.16
CA GLY A 488 24.09 12.00 -0.38
C GLY A 488 22.58 12.04 -0.11
N LEU A 489 21.99 13.23 -0.02
CA LEU A 489 20.53 13.43 0.09
C LEU A 489 19.82 13.28 -1.27
N LEU A 490 20.49 13.64 -2.38
CA LEU A 490 20.00 13.39 -3.73
C LEU A 490 20.13 11.92 -4.16
N ASP A 491 21.10 11.17 -3.62
CA ASP A 491 21.21 9.71 -3.78
C ASP A 491 19.96 9.03 -3.20
N GLN A 492 19.53 9.44 -2.00
CA GLN A 492 18.30 8.94 -1.38
C GLN A 492 17.05 9.32 -2.22
N LEU A 493 17.02 10.52 -2.80
CA LEU A 493 15.97 10.95 -3.73
C LEU A 493 15.93 10.07 -5.00
N ALA A 494 17.09 9.75 -5.58
CA ALA A 494 17.20 8.91 -6.77
C ALA A 494 16.76 7.46 -6.48
N ALA A 495 17.20 6.87 -5.36
CA ALA A 495 16.77 5.55 -4.91
C ALA A 495 15.25 5.47 -4.68
N LEU A 496 14.66 6.47 -4.01
CA LEU A 496 13.21 6.55 -3.82
C LEU A 496 12.46 6.69 -5.16
N THR A 497 13.02 7.43 -6.11
CA THR A 497 12.44 7.60 -7.46
C THR A 497 12.49 6.27 -8.24
N TRP A 498 13.61 5.55 -8.20
CA TRP A 498 13.74 4.22 -8.77
C TRP A 498 12.70 3.24 -8.20
N VAL A 499 12.49 3.26 -6.88
CA VAL A 499 11.48 2.41 -6.21
C VAL A 499 10.07 2.78 -6.69
N GLN A 500 9.72 4.07 -6.76
CA GLN A 500 8.43 4.50 -7.32
C GLN A 500 8.20 4.03 -8.77
N THR A 501 9.23 4.06 -9.60
CA THR A 501 9.14 3.66 -11.02
C THR A 501 9.10 2.15 -11.23
N HIS A 502 9.84 1.38 -10.44
CA HIS A 502 10.12 -0.03 -10.77
C HIS A 502 9.61 -1.07 -9.75
N ILE A 503 9.24 -0.72 -8.51
CA ILE A 503 8.91 -1.74 -7.50
C ILE A 503 7.65 -2.58 -7.83
N ALA A 504 6.81 -2.09 -8.74
CA ALA A 504 5.63 -2.80 -9.25
C ALA A 504 5.97 -4.16 -9.89
N VAL A 505 7.09 -4.29 -10.62
CA VAL A 505 7.47 -5.59 -11.23
C VAL A 505 7.98 -6.61 -10.20
N PHE A 506 8.33 -6.15 -8.99
CA PHE A 506 8.63 -6.99 -7.82
C PHE A 506 7.39 -7.30 -6.96
N GLY A 507 6.20 -6.84 -7.38
CA GLY A 507 4.92 -7.01 -6.64
C GLY A 507 4.64 -5.95 -5.56
N GLY A 508 5.50 -4.95 -5.41
CA GLY A 508 5.32 -3.84 -4.47
C GLY A 508 4.40 -2.74 -5.00
N ASP A 509 3.64 -2.11 -4.10
CA ASP A 509 2.80 -0.95 -4.42
C ASP A 509 3.57 0.37 -4.20
N PRO A 510 3.87 1.15 -5.26
CA PRO A 510 4.52 2.46 -5.11
C PRO A 510 3.73 3.41 -4.19
N ARG A 511 2.41 3.28 -4.10
CA ARG A 511 1.54 4.09 -3.22
C ARG A 511 1.62 3.67 -1.74
N ARG A 512 2.39 2.62 -1.41
CA ARG A 512 2.58 2.08 -0.04
C ARG A 512 4.06 1.93 0.34
N VAL A 513 4.91 2.76 -0.27
CA VAL A 513 6.33 2.92 0.12
C VAL A 513 6.45 3.61 1.49
N THR A 514 7.33 3.08 2.33
CA THR A 514 7.71 3.61 3.64
C THR A 514 9.21 3.92 3.63
N LEU A 515 9.57 5.18 3.90
CA LEU A 515 10.96 5.61 4.08
C LEU A 515 11.46 5.17 5.46
N ALA A 516 12.69 4.68 5.55
CA ALA A 516 13.38 4.39 6.80
C ALA A 516 14.88 4.69 6.71
N ALA A 517 15.49 4.98 7.85
CA ALA A 517 16.94 5.06 8.03
C ALA A 517 17.29 4.92 9.51
N ASP A 518 18.56 4.60 9.82
CA ASP A 518 19.08 4.51 11.18
C ASP A 518 20.13 5.58 11.51
N ARG A 519 20.22 5.94 12.80
CA ARG A 519 21.21 6.83 13.41
C ARG A 519 21.34 8.15 12.63
N GLY A 520 22.54 8.52 12.19
CA GLY A 520 22.78 9.72 11.38
C GLY A 520 22.06 9.70 10.02
N GLY A 521 21.77 8.51 9.49
CA GLY A 521 20.91 8.37 8.30
C GLY A 521 19.48 8.84 8.56
N ALA A 522 18.95 8.69 9.77
CA ALA A 522 17.62 9.17 10.15
C ALA A 522 17.57 10.70 10.34
N ASP A 523 18.69 11.32 10.75
CA ASP A 523 18.84 12.77 10.78
C ASP A 523 18.74 13.37 9.36
N VAL A 524 19.46 12.77 8.38
CA VAL A 524 19.44 13.17 6.96
C VAL A 524 18.10 12.82 6.27
N ALA A 525 17.66 11.56 6.33
CA ALA A 525 16.43 11.11 5.66
C ALA A 525 15.17 11.80 6.19
N GLY A 526 15.20 12.31 7.43
CA GLY A 526 14.16 13.15 7.99
C GLY A 526 13.90 14.43 7.18
N ILE A 527 14.87 14.94 6.42
CA ILE A 527 14.71 16.15 5.59
C ILE A 527 13.69 15.94 4.47
N HIS A 528 13.56 14.70 3.95
CA HIS A 528 12.55 14.36 2.95
C HIS A 528 11.10 14.57 3.42
N LEU A 529 10.84 14.65 4.75
CA LEU A 529 9.53 15.01 5.31
C LEU A 529 9.22 16.51 5.19
N LEU A 530 10.25 17.35 5.01
CA LEU A 530 10.16 18.81 5.04
C LEU A 530 10.09 19.42 3.63
N THR A 531 10.67 18.74 2.64
CA THR A 531 10.71 19.23 1.25
C THR A 531 9.34 19.16 0.56
N THR A 532 8.90 20.27 -0.03
CA THR A 532 7.58 20.38 -0.66
C THR A 532 7.58 19.83 -2.10
N GLY A 533 7.51 18.50 -2.23
CA GLY A 533 7.11 17.88 -3.50
C GLY A 533 5.67 18.26 -3.90
N ALA A 534 5.31 18.05 -5.17
CA ALA A 534 3.91 18.10 -5.58
C ALA A 534 3.14 16.92 -4.96
N SER A 535 1.85 17.10 -4.69
CA SER A 535 1.02 16.06 -4.04
C SER A 535 1.01 14.75 -4.82
N ASP A 536 1.11 14.83 -6.15
CA ASP A 536 1.07 13.71 -7.09
C ASP A 536 2.45 13.08 -7.34
N SER A 537 3.54 13.80 -7.04
CA SER A 537 4.94 13.32 -7.19
C SER A 537 5.48 12.74 -5.88
N ARG A 538 4.63 12.05 -5.11
CA ARG A 538 4.90 11.69 -3.71
C ARG A 538 5.67 10.37 -3.58
N LEU A 539 6.95 10.46 -3.23
CA LEU A 539 7.86 9.30 -3.20
C LEU A 539 7.67 8.29 -2.06
N PHE A 540 6.98 8.65 -0.96
CA PHE A 540 6.70 7.73 0.14
C PHE A 540 5.44 8.15 0.93
N ARG A 541 4.73 7.15 1.48
CA ARG A 541 3.49 7.32 2.25
C ARG A 541 3.71 7.43 3.76
N ARG A 542 4.79 6.84 4.28
CA ARG A 542 5.10 6.72 5.72
C ARG A 542 6.59 6.88 5.98
N ALA A 543 6.97 7.24 7.20
CA ALA A 543 8.38 7.31 7.62
C ALA A 543 8.65 6.56 8.94
N VAL A 544 9.82 5.93 9.02
CA VAL A 544 10.36 5.24 10.21
C VAL A 544 11.75 5.78 10.50
N LEU A 545 11.87 6.67 11.49
CA LEU A 545 13.15 7.32 11.83
C LEU A 545 13.72 6.72 13.13
N MET A 546 14.83 5.98 13.02
CA MET A 546 15.40 5.21 14.13
C MET A 546 16.67 5.90 14.65
N GLY A 547 16.60 6.55 15.81
CA GLY A 547 17.74 7.25 16.42
C GLY A 547 18.05 8.62 15.84
N GLY A 548 17.21 9.22 14.99
CA GLY A 548 17.50 10.53 14.41
C GLY A 548 16.26 11.30 13.95
N SER A 549 16.45 12.58 13.64
CA SER A 549 15.40 13.48 13.14
C SER A 549 15.98 14.73 12.48
N ALA A 550 15.23 15.31 11.53
CA ALA A 550 15.56 16.63 10.97
C ALA A 550 15.48 17.79 11.98
N SER A 551 15.05 17.54 13.21
CA SER A 551 15.14 18.50 14.33
C SER A 551 16.52 18.52 15.00
N SER A 552 17.44 17.59 14.66
CA SER A 552 18.76 17.53 15.31
C SER A 552 19.58 18.79 14.98
N PRO A 553 20.29 19.39 15.95
CA PRO A 553 21.20 20.52 15.70
C PRO A 553 22.28 20.24 14.65
N ALA A 554 22.59 18.97 14.36
CA ALA A 554 23.57 18.56 13.36
C ALA A 554 22.95 17.93 12.09
N ALA A 555 21.62 17.96 11.92
CA ALA A 555 20.96 17.42 10.71
C ALA A 555 21.19 18.28 9.45
N VAL A 556 21.46 19.58 9.64
CA VAL A 556 21.79 20.54 8.57
C VAL A 556 22.84 21.49 9.12
N ILE A 557 23.97 21.65 8.43
CA ILE A 557 25.07 22.54 8.83
C ILE A 557 24.94 23.91 8.14
N SER A 558 25.52 24.95 8.74
CA SER A 558 25.62 26.27 8.10
C SER A 558 26.58 26.26 6.91
N GLN A 559 26.35 27.19 5.97
CA GLN A 559 27.21 27.36 4.79
C GLN A 559 28.66 27.74 5.19
N ASP A 560 28.83 28.50 6.27
CA ASP A 560 30.14 28.86 6.81
C ASP A 560 30.88 27.66 7.42
N ARG A 561 30.21 26.82 8.23
CA ARG A 561 30.81 25.57 8.74
C ARG A 561 31.20 24.63 7.60
N ALA A 562 30.34 24.47 6.60
CA ALA A 562 30.61 23.63 5.44
C ALA A 562 31.83 24.13 4.64
N ARG A 563 31.91 25.44 4.39
CA ARG A 563 33.04 26.08 3.70
C ARG A 563 34.36 25.97 4.47
N GLN A 564 34.32 26.16 5.80
CA GLN A 564 35.47 25.94 6.69
C GLN A 564 35.95 24.48 6.61
N GLN A 565 35.03 23.52 6.65
CA GLN A 565 35.35 22.09 6.60
C GLN A 565 35.94 21.68 5.24
N ALA A 566 35.43 22.24 4.14
CA ALA A 566 35.96 22.06 2.79
C ALA A 566 37.40 22.58 2.66
N ALA A 567 37.68 23.78 3.18
CA ALA A 567 39.01 24.37 3.18
C ALA A 567 40.00 23.56 4.04
N ALA A 568 39.61 23.16 5.25
CA ALA A 568 40.45 22.34 6.14
C ALA A 568 40.77 20.96 5.52
N LEU A 569 39.84 20.35 4.79
CA LEU A 569 40.11 19.14 4.02
C LEU A 569 41.10 19.39 2.88
N ALA A 570 40.93 20.49 2.14
CA ALA A 570 41.83 20.84 1.04
C ALA A 570 43.27 21.04 1.54
N GLU A 571 43.46 21.74 2.65
CA GLU A 571 44.76 21.92 3.30
C GLU A 571 45.37 20.57 3.73
N GLU A 572 44.59 19.70 4.39
CA GLU A 572 45.06 18.38 4.85
C GLU A 572 45.59 17.48 3.72
N VAL A 573 44.97 17.52 2.53
CA VAL A 573 45.41 16.70 1.38
C VAL A 573 46.32 17.44 0.40
N GLY A 574 46.73 18.68 0.69
CA GLY A 574 47.55 19.49 -0.21
C GLY A 574 46.84 19.86 -1.52
N CYS A 575 45.65 20.44 -1.41
CA CYS A 575 44.92 21.13 -2.48
C CYS A 575 44.82 22.63 -2.18
N PRO A 576 44.76 23.51 -3.20
CA PRO A 576 44.65 24.95 -2.99
C PRO A 576 43.25 25.31 -2.42
N PRO A 577 43.13 25.93 -1.23
CA PRO A 577 41.83 26.26 -0.63
C PRO A 577 41.25 27.61 -1.10
N SER A 578 42.03 28.42 -1.83
CA SER A 578 41.70 29.81 -2.17
C SER A 578 40.70 29.98 -3.31
N SER A 579 40.54 28.97 -4.16
CA SER A 579 39.66 28.96 -5.34
C SER A 579 38.79 27.71 -5.29
N ILE A 580 37.47 27.88 -5.32
CA ILE A 580 36.53 26.75 -5.20
C ILE A 580 36.71 25.77 -6.36
N GLN A 581 36.91 26.29 -7.58
CA GLN A 581 37.13 25.47 -8.77
C GLN A 581 38.44 24.67 -8.70
N ASP A 582 39.54 25.28 -8.28
CA ASP A 582 40.84 24.60 -8.20
C ASP A 582 40.89 23.61 -7.02
N MET A 583 40.29 23.99 -5.88
CA MET A 583 40.08 23.11 -4.73
C MET A 583 39.35 21.84 -5.14
N VAL A 584 38.20 21.97 -5.80
CA VAL A 584 37.32 20.84 -6.15
C VAL A 584 37.94 20.00 -7.26
N SER A 585 38.56 20.62 -8.28
CA SER A 585 39.30 19.89 -9.32
C SER A 585 40.48 19.09 -8.75
N CYS A 586 41.21 19.64 -7.78
CA CYS A 586 42.26 18.93 -7.06
C CYS A 586 41.71 17.79 -6.19
N LEU A 587 40.62 18.02 -5.45
CA LEU A 587 39.99 17.01 -4.60
C LEU A 587 39.44 15.83 -5.42
N ARG A 588 38.85 16.07 -6.61
CA ARG A 588 38.39 15.00 -7.52
C ARG A 588 39.51 14.03 -7.94
N GLN A 589 40.75 14.49 -7.98
CA GLN A 589 41.92 13.70 -8.38
C GLN A 589 42.58 12.94 -7.22
N LYS A 590 42.15 13.16 -5.96
CA LYS A 590 42.70 12.43 -4.81
C LYS A 590 42.08 11.03 -4.72
N PRO A 591 42.86 9.97 -4.42
CA PRO A 591 42.31 8.66 -4.14
C PRO A 591 41.32 8.69 -2.95
N ALA A 592 40.24 7.92 -3.03
CA ALA A 592 39.21 7.87 -1.99
C ALA A 592 39.77 7.51 -0.60
N SER A 593 40.79 6.65 -0.51
CA SER A 593 41.48 6.35 0.75
C SER A 593 42.11 7.60 1.39
N VAL A 594 42.80 8.43 0.60
CA VAL A 594 43.45 9.66 1.09
C VAL A 594 42.40 10.67 1.57
N LEU A 595 41.29 10.82 0.85
CA LEU A 595 40.17 11.65 1.29
C LEU A 595 39.50 11.08 2.55
N ASN A 596 39.42 9.76 2.67
CA ASN A 596 38.85 9.09 3.83
C ASN A 596 39.70 9.23 5.09
N ASP A 597 41.02 9.06 4.98
CA ASP A 597 41.97 9.23 6.07
C ASP A 597 41.98 10.70 6.54
N ALA A 598 41.92 11.65 5.60
CA ALA A 598 41.84 13.08 5.89
C ALA A 598 40.53 13.48 6.61
N GLN A 599 39.36 13.04 6.13
CA GLN A 599 38.11 13.31 6.86
C GLN A 599 38.11 12.66 8.25
N THR A 600 38.69 11.47 8.40
CA THR A 600 38.74 10.77 9.69
C THR A 600 39.60 11.53 10.70
N LYS A 601 40.77 12.04 10.28
CA LYS A 601 41.64 12.89 11.11
C LYS A 601 40.95 14.19 11.55
N LEU A 602 40.24 14.88 10.64
CA LEU A 602 39.53 16.12 10.97
C LEU A 602 38.38 15.88 11.95
N LEU A 603 37.52 14.90 11.66
CA LEU A 603 36.34 14.57 12.46
C LEU A 603 36.69 14.03 13.86
N ALA A 604 37.91 13.51 14.06
CA ALA A 604 38.41 13.10 15.36
C ALA A 604 38.61 14.26 16.34
N VAL A 605 38.70 15.52 15.87
CA VAL A 605 39.00 16.69 16.74
C VAL A 605 38.03 17.87 16.58
N SER A 606 37.16 17.86 15.57
CA SER A 606 36.32 19.02 15.22
C SER A 606 34.91 19.04 15.85
N GLY A 607 34.38 17.89 16.29
CA GLY A 607 33.03 17.78 16.87
C GLY A 607 31.87 17.84 15.84
N PRO A 608 30.61 17.75 16.31
CA PRO A 608 29.44 17.44 15.48
C PRO A 608 29.01 18.54 14.50
N PHE A 609 29.23 19.83 14.81
CA PHE A 609 28.93 20.93 13.87
C PHE A 609 29.93 21.03 12.71
N HIS A 610 30.98 20.20 12.72
CA HIS A 610 31.94 20.02 11.64
C HIS A 610 31.76 18.66 10.92
N TYR A 611 30.67 17.93 11.18
CA TYR A 611 30.34 16.73 10.42
C TYR A 611 29.92 17.09 9.00
N TRP A 612 30.34 16.28 8.03
CA TRP A 612 29.84 16.38 6.65
C TRP A 612 28.36 16.04 6.62
N GLY A 613 27.51 17.02 6.30
CA GLY A 613 26.06 16.87 6.29
C GLY A 613 25.36 17.88 5.39
N PRO A 614 24.03 17.76 5.23
CA PRO A 614 23.23 18.60 4.34
C PRO A 614 23.35 20.10 4.64
N VAL A 615 23.19 20.92 3.60
CA VAL A 615 23.13 22.40 3.70
C VAL A 615 21.84 22.94 3.11
N VAL A 616 21.47 24.17 3.51
CA VAL A 616 20.39 24.92 2.85
C VAL A 616 20.92 25.40 1.49
N ASP A 617 20.43 24.81 0.40
CA ASP A 617 20.88 25.05 -0.98
C ASP A 617 19.93 25.94 -1.80
N GLY A 618 18.75 26.27 -1.25
CA GLY A 618 17.71 27.04 -1.95
C GLY A 618 16.96 26.25 -3.05
N GLN A 619 17.42 25.05 -3.40
CA GLN A 619 16.87 24.21 -4.46
C GLN A 619 16.01 23.09 -3.86
N TYR A 620 16.66 22.13 -3.19
CA TYR A 620 16.03 21.00 -2.53
C TYR A 620 15.65 21.35 -1.08
N LEU A 621 16.60 21.93 -0.32
CA LEU A 621 16.36 22.45 1.02
C LEU A 621 16.35 23.98 0.99
N ARG A 622 15.15 24.56 1.03
CA ARG A 622 14.92 26.01 0.84
C ARG A 622 15.04 26.85 2.10
N GLU A 623 14.97 26.23 3.28
CA GLU A 623 15.06 26.89 4.57
C GLU A 623 15.52 25.90 5.66
N ALA A 624 16.01 26.39 6.79
CA ALA A 624 16.43 25.54 7.90
C ALA A 624 15.26 24.69 8.45
N PRO A 625 15.49 23.41 8.85
CA PRO A 625 14.44 22.50 9.32
C PRO A 625 13.54 23.07 10.43
N ALA A 626 14.12 23.81 11.38
CA ALA A 626 13.38 24.45 12.47
C ALA A 626 12.31 25.45 12.00
N ARG A 627 12.50 26.10 10.84
CA ARG A 627 11.48 26.96 10.20
C ARG A 627 10.48 26.14 9.39
N ALA A 628 10.95 25.13 8.65
CA ALA A 628 10.08 24.25 7.87
C ALA A 628 9.05 23.51 8.77
N LEU A 629 9.48 23.02 9.94
CA LEU A 629 8.66 22.31 10.94
C LEU A 629 7.59 23.19 11.64
N GLN A 630 7.67 24.52 11.50
CA GLN A 630 6.63 25.44 11.97
C GLN A 630 5.44 25.49 11.01
N ARG A 631 5.64 25.13 9.74
CA ARG A 631 4.60 25.11 8.70
C ARG A 631 3.82 23.79 8.78
N SER A 632 2.54 23.81 8.43
CA SER A 632 1.74 22.58 8.32
C SER A 632 2.15 21.81 7.06
N PRO A 633 2.56 20.52 7.16
CA PRO A 633 2.96 19.75 5.99
C PRO A 633 1.78 19.53 5.05
N ARG A 634 2.02 19.69 3.75
CA ARG A 634 0.98 19.64 2.70
C ARG A 634 0.36 18.24 2.52
N THR A 635 1.02 17.19 2.99
CA THR A 635 0.59 15.79 2.80
C THR A 635 0.50 15.04 4.14
N LYS A 636 -0.42 14.06 4.23
CA LYS A 636 -0.51 13.14 5.38
C LYS A 636 0.60 12.09 5.29
N VAL A 637 1.65 12.22 6.10
CA VAL A 637 2.63 11.14 6.36
C VAL A 637 2.41 10.62 7.77
N ASP A 638 2.18 9.32 7.92
CA ASP A 638 2.22 8.67 9.25
C ASP A 638 3.70 8.44 9.64
N LEU A 639 4.06 8.67 10.90
CA LEU A 639 5.44 8.65 11.40
C LEU A 639 5.60 7.67 12.57
N LEU A 640 6.59 6.79 12.48
CA LEU A 640 7.14 6.04 13.61
C LEU A 640 8.54 6.57 13.89
N ILE A 641 8.84 6.92 15.14
CA ILE A 641 10.11 7.55 15.52
C ILE A 641 10.56 7.08 16.90
N GLY A 642 11.87 7.08 17.17
CA GLY A 642 12.40 6.78 18.49
C GLY A 642 13.90 6.93 18.60
N SER A 643 14.45 6.62 19.77
CA SER A 643 15.88 6.62 20.04
C SER A 643 16.30 5.41 20.87
N SER A 644 17.58 5.04 20.79
CA SER A 644 18.20 4.06 21.68
C SER A 644 19.02 4.77 22.77
N GLN A 645 18.95 4.25 24.00
CA GLN A 645 19.74 4.75 25.14
C GLN A 645 21.26 4.62 24.91
N ASP A 646 21.69 3.74 24.01
CA ASP A 646 23.08 3.53 23.61
C ASP A 646 23.55 4.37 22.41
N ASP A 647 22.66 5.15 21.78
CA ASP A 647 23.03 6.03 20.66
C ASP A 647 23.67 7.35 21.15
N GLY A 648 24.84 7.26 21.77
CA GLY A 648 25.66 8.43 22.10
C GLY A 648 26.51 8.90 20.92
N LEU A 649 26.92 10.17 20.90
CA LEU A 649 27.90 10.63 19.90
C LEU A 649 29.27 9.95 20.06
N ILE A 650 29.64 9.57 21.28
CA ILE A 650 30.85 8.78 21.57
C ILE A 650 30.73 7.36 20.97
N ASN A 651 29.52 6.76 21.03
CA ASN A 651 29.20 5.50 20.35
C ASN A 651 29.21 5.66 18.81
N ARG A 652 28.60 6.72 18.24
CA ARG A 652 28.64 6.99 16.79
C ARG A 652 30.08 7.13 16.26
N ALA A 653 30.98 7.74 17.04
CA ALA A 653 32.39 7.90 16.70
C ALA A 653 33.29 6.68 16.97
N LYS A 654 32.74 5.51 17.33
CA LYS A 654 33.49 4.29 17.67
C LYS A 654 34.50 3.87 16.58
N ALA A 655 34.14 3.99 15.30
CA ALA A 655 35.04 3.67 14.18
C ALA A 655 36.22 4.67 14.07
N VAL A 656 35.92 5.98 14.08
CA VAL A 656 36.92 7.06 14.05
C VAL A 656 37.92 6.94 15.19
N LYS A 657 37.44 6.67 16.42
CA LYS A 657 38.31 6.45 17.60
C LYS A 657 39.23 5.24 17.41
N GLN A 658 38.72 4.12 16.90
CA GLN A 658 39.54 2.92 16.64
C GLN A 658 40.58 3.13 15.52
N PHE A 659 40.27 3.97 14.53
CA PHE A 659 41.24 4.37 13.50
C PHE A 659 42.37 5.22 14.09
N GLU A 660 42.04 6.28 14.85
CA GLU A 660 43.03 7.13 15.50
C GLU A 660 43.89 6.35 16.52
N GLU A 661 43.28 5.42 17.25
CA GLU A 661 43.99 4.47 18.12
C GLU A 661 44.95 3.57 17.32
N SER A 662 44.58 3.08 16.13
CA SER A 662 45.49 2.29 15.28
C SER A 662 46.59 3.12 14.62
N GLN A 663 46.37 4.43 14.42
CA GLN A 663 47.40 5.40 14.01
C GLN A 663 48.28 5.88 15.18
N GLY A 664 48.07 5.37 16.41
CA GLY A 664 48.83 5.76 17.61
C GLY A 664 48.50 7.16 18.15
N ARG A 665 47.46 7.83 17.65
CA ARG A 665 47.11 9.23 17.94
C ARG A 665 46.28 9.35 19.22
N THR A 666 46.83 8.89 20.34
CA THR A 666 46.13 8.86 21.64
C THR A 666 45.73 10.26 22.15
N SER A 667 46.45 11.31 21.76
CA SER A 667 46.12 12.72 22.05
C SER A 667 44.80 13.19 21.42
N SER A 668 44.42 12.66 20.24
CA SER A 668 43.14 12.95 19.59
C SER A 668 41.95 12.62 20.49
N LYS A 669 42.09 11.66 21.41
CA LYS A 669 41.05 11.29 22.38
C LYS A 669 40.67 12.45 23.32
N THR A 670 41.62 13.25 23.79
CA THR A 670 41.31 14.38 24.69
C THR A 670 40.65 15.52 23.89
N ALA A 671 41.18 15.82 22.70
CA ALA A 671 40.62 16.82 21.79
C ALA A 671 39.17 16.47 21.37
N PHE A 672 38.88 15.20 21.05
CA PHE A 672 37.54 14.72 20.71
C PHE A 672 36.51 15.05 21.81
N TYR A 673 36.85 14.76 23.07
CA TYR A 673 35.94 14.98 24.20
C TYR A 673 35.77 16.47 24.51
N GLN A 674 36.83 17.27 24.36
CA GLN A 674 36.76 18.73 24.47
C GLN A 674 35.89 19.34 23.36
N ALA A 675 35.99 18.85 22.13
CA ALA A 675 35.16 19.28 21.00
C ALA A 675 33.68 18.91 21.20
N LEU A 676 33.39 17.70 21.71
CA LEU A 676 32.04 17.32 22.13
C LEU A 676 31.50 18.24 23.23
N GLN A 677 32.29 18.54 24.27
CA GLN A 677 31.86 19.44 25.35
C GLN A 677 31.64 20.88 24.84
N ASN A 678 32.48 21.38 23.92
CA ASN A 678 32.28 22.67 23.27
C ASN A 678 30.95 22.74 22.50
N SER A 679 30.58 21.65 21.81
CA SER A 679 29.32 21.58 21.06
C SER A 679 28.05 21.64 21.92
N LEU A 680 28.16 21.47 23.25
CA LEU A 680 27.03 21.68 24.15
C LEU A 680 26.62 23.17 24.30
N GLY A 681 27.44 24.12 23.83
CA GLY A 681 27.06 25.53 23.65
C GLY A 681 26.19 25.80 22.41
N GLY A 682 25.91 24.78 21.60
CA GLY A 682 25.37 24.92 20.25
C GLY A 682 26.44 25.30 19.23
N GLU A 683 26.02 25.71 18.02
CA GLU A 683 26.92 25.95 16.89
C GLU A 683 27.96 27.05 17.14
N ASP A 684 27.61 28.07 17.93
CA ASP A 684 28.50 29.18 18.32
C ASP A 684 29.47 28.81 19.47
N ALA A 685 29.33 27.61 20.05
CA ALA A 685 29.98 27.16 21.28
C ALA A 685 29.79 28.14 22.48
N ASP A 686 28.60 28.73 22.60
CA ASP A 686 28.28 29.76 23.60
C ASP A 686 28.67 29.33 25.03
N ALA A 687 29.44 30.19 25.70
CA ALA A 687 30.05 29.86 26.99
C ALA A 687 29.03 29.73 28.13
N GLY A 688 27.94 30.51 28.11
CA GLY A 688 26.88 30.47 29.14
C GLY A 688 26.01 29.22 28.99
N VAL A 689 25.60 28.90 27.76
CA VAL A 689 24.88 27.66 27.43
C VAL A 689 25.74 26.43 27.77
N ARG A 690 27.02 26.44 27.38
CA ARG A 690 27.97 25.35 27.69
C ARG A 690 28.20 25.19 29.19
N ALA A 691 28.30 26.28 29.95
CA ALA A 691 28.44 26.22 31.42
C ALA A 691 27.16 25.66 32.08
N ALA A 692 25.98 26.12 31.67
CA ALA A 692 24.72 25.61 32.19
C ALA A 692 24.52 24.12 31.88
N ALA A 693 24.91 23.65 30.68
CA ALA A 693 24.87 22.23 30.32
C ALA A 693 25.93 21.40 31.08
N THR A 694 27.12 21.95 31.27
CA THR A 694 28.21 21.36 32.08
C THR A 694 27.76 21.14 33.52
N TRP A 695 27.07 22.11 34.12
CA TRP A 695 26.47 22.00 35.45
C TRP A 695 25.29 21.01 35.49
N TYR A 696 24.31 21.13 34.58
CA TYR A 696 23.09 20.28 34.58
C TYR A 696 23.41 18.78 34.45
N TYR A 697 24.42 18.43 33.65
CA TYR A 697 24.84 17.04 33.44
C TYR A 697 25.97 16.59 34.38
N SER A 698 26.42 17.42 35.33
CA SER A 698 27.56 17.15 36.21
C SER A 698 28.81 16.71 35.44
N LEU A 699 29.20 17.48 34.41
CA LEU A 699 30.42 17.25 33.63
C LEU A 699 31.70 17.73 34.33
N GLU A 700 31.60 18.30 35.53
CA GLU A 700 32.73 18.63 36.40
C GLU A 700 33.05 17.43 37.31
N HIS A 701 34.28 16.95 37.26
CA HIS A 701 34.73 15.73 37.94
C HIS A 701 36.17 15.88 38.46
N SER A 702 36.58 15.01 39.39
CA SER A 702 38.02 14.89 39.73
C SER A 702 38.80 14.43 38.50
N THR A 703 40.03 14.93 38.33
CA THR A 703 40.94 14.59 37.21
C THR A 703 41.10 13.09 36.97
N ASP A 704 40.88 12.29 38.01
CA ASP A 704 41.24 10.88 38.07
C ASP A 704 40.11 9.94 37.60
N ASP A 705 38.85 10.42 37.53
CA ASP A 705 37.70 9.63 37.06
C ASP A 705 37.21 10.07 35.67
N TYR A 706 37.95 9.62 34.65
CA TYR A 706 37.55 9.75 33.25
C TYR A 706 36.26 8.93 32.92
N ALA A 707 35.86 7.98 33.76
CA ALA A 707 34.75 7.08 33.49
C ALA A 707 33.39 7.68 33.86
N SER A 708 33.27 8.50 34.90
CA SER A 708 32.06 9.34 35.10
C SER A 708 31.94 10.37 33.98
N PHE A 709 33.00 11.14 33.69
CA PHE A 709 33.03 12.14 32.62
C PHE A 709 32.53 11.59 31.28
N SER A 710 33.11 10.47 30.81
CA SER A 710 32.72 9.89 29.52
C SER A 710 31.26 9.44 29.46
N ARG A 711 30.65 9.03 30.59
CA ARG A 711 29.23 8.65 30.64
C ARG A 711 28.32 9.87 30.73
N ALA A 712 28.72 10.89 31.47
CA ALA A 712 27.97 12.13 31.62
C ALA A 712 27.94 12.93 30.31
N LEU A 713 29.07 13.02 29.60
CA LEU A 713 29.17 13.65 28.28
C LEU A 713 28.38 12.86 27.21
N GLU A 714 28.37 11.53 27.28
CA GLU A 714 27.52 10.70 26.42
C GLU A 714 26.02 10.95 26.68
N ASN A 715 25.63 11.15 27.94
CA ASN A 715 24.25 11.52 28.29
C ASN A 715 23.87 12.91 27.75
N ALA A 716 24.69 13.92 28.00
CA ALA A 716 24.46 15.28 27.51
C ALA A 716 24.32 15.33 25.98
N THR A 717 25.22 14.66 25.27
CA THR A 717 25.21 14.64 23.79
C THR A 717 24.07 13.80 23.21
N ARG A 718 23.73 12.63 23.77
CA ARG A 718 22.56 11.84 23.33
C ARG A 718 21.25 12.58 23.55
N ASP A 719 21.11 13.28 24.66
CA ASP A 719 19.88 14.02 24.95
C ASP A 719 19.75 15.23 24.00
N TYR A 720 20.81 16.04 23.85
CA TYR A 720 20.81 17.25 23.00
C TYR A 720 20.71 16.98 21.50
N PHE A 721 21.50 16.03 20.97
CA PHE A 721 21.58 15.79 19.52
C PHE A 721 20.58 14.75 18.99
N ILE A 722 20.04 13.87 19.85
CA ILE A 722 19.27 12.70 19.40
C ILE A 722 17.90 12.63 20.07
N THR A 723 17.83 12.43 21.40
CA THR A 723 16.55 12.07 22.04
C THR A 723 15.58 13.25 22.17
N CYS A 724 16.04 14.43 22.56
CA CYS A 724 15.18 15.61 22.62
C CYS A 724 14.74 16.12 21.24
N PRO A 725 15.63 16.17 20.22
CA PRO A 725 15.22 16.40 18.82
C PRO A 725 14.17 15.41 18.31
N VAL A 726 14.31 14.11 18.61
CA VAL A 726 13.32 13.08 18.29
C VAL A 726 11.95 13.37 18.95
N ILE A 727 11.94 13.74 20.24
CA ILE A 727 10.71 14.10 20.95
C ILE A 727 10.08 15.37 20.36
N ASP A 728 10.87 16.40 20.05
CA ASP A 728 10.35 17.64 19.49
C ASP A 728 9.91 17.48 18.03
N MET A 729 10.56 16.61 17.25
CA MET A 729 10.06 16.15 15.94
C MET A 729 8.68 15.48 16.09
N ALA A 730 8.54 14.53 17.02
CA ALA A 730 7.26 13.86 17.28
C ALA A 730 6.16 14.85 17.71
N ARG A 731 6.48 15.82 18.58
CA ARG A 731 5.57 16.93 18.99
C ARG A 731 5.17 17.83 17.83
N HIS A 732 6.13 18.24 16.98
CA HIS A 732 5.86 19.10 15.83
C HIS A 732 4.99 18.37 14.80
N TRP A 733 5.32 17.11 14.50
CA TRP A 733 4.55 16.30 13.56
C TRP A 733 3.14 16.01 14.08
N ALA A 734 2.99 15.55 15.33
CA ALA A 734 1.67 15.22 15.89
C ALA A 734 0.74 16.44 16.09
N ARG A 735 1.28 17.66 16.18
CA ARG A 735 0.49 18.91 16.26
C ARG A 735 0.04 19.45 14.90
N ARG A 736 0.81 19.21 13.83
CA ARG A 736 0.61 19.88 12.52
C ARG A 736 0.30 18.92 11.37
N ALA A 737 0.83 17.70 11.39
CA ALA A 737 0.59 16.71 10.36
C ALA A 737 -0.75 15.99 10.58
N ARG A 738 -1.45 15.69 9.49
CA ARG A 738 -2.69 14.89 9.52
C ARG A 738 -2.45 13.38 9.69
N GLY A 739 -1.23 13.00 10.07
CA GLY A 739 -0.72 11.62 10.16
C GLY A 739 -0.80 11.05 11.57
N ASN A 740 -0.81 9.73 11.69
CA ASN A 740 -0.63 9.07 12.98
C ASN A 740 0.84 9.20 13.39
N VAL A 741 1.13 9.39 14.68
CA VAL A 741 2.50 9.39 15.20
C VAL A 741 2.64 8.33 16.28
N PHE A 742 3.68 7.51 16.20
CA PHE A 742 4.03 6.50 17.20
C PHE A 742 5.47 6.67 17.63
N MET A 743 5.70 6.70 18.95
CA MET A 743 7.03 6.85 19.51
C MET A 743 7.51 5.57 20.20
N TYR A 744 8.79 5.21 20.04
CA TYR A 744 9.48 4.20 20.84
C TYR A 744 10.73 4.75 21.55
N HIS A 745 11.23 3.98 22.51
CA HIS A 745 12.59 4.13 23.04
C HIS A 745 13.16 2.75 23.35
N ALA A 746 14.40 2.49 22.93
CA ALA A 746 15.11 1.26 23.29
C ALA A 746 15.96 1.47 24.56
N PRO A 747 15.76 0.64 25.61
CA PRO A 747 16.58 0.70 26.82
C PRO A 747 18.01 0.23 26.53
N LYS A 748 18.91 0.49 27.49
CA LYS A 748 20.33 0.13 27.37
C LYS A 748 20.52 -1.39 27.26
N SER A 749 21.26 -1.84 26.25
CA SER A 749 21.68 -3.24 26.12
C SER A 749 23.11 -3.45 26.60
N TYR A 750 23.36 -4.60 27.21
CA TYR A 750 24.67 -4.98 27.74
C TYR A 750 25.30 -6.17 27.01
N GLY A 751 24.52 -7.02 26.34
CA GLY A 751 25.00 -8.27 25.73
C GLY A 751 25.84 -8.08 24.47
N HIS A 752 25.40 -7.21 23.55
CA HIS A 752 25.83 -7.25 22.14
C HIS A 752 26.65 -6.03 21.68
N ASN A 753 27.38 -5.40 22.60
CA ASN A 753 28.15 -4.17 22.38
C ASN A 753 29.35 -4.31 21.40
N SER A 754 29.63 -5.53 20.92
CA SER A 754 30.56 -5.83 19.85
C SER A 754 30.04 -5.43 18.46
N LEU A 755 28.71 -5.39 18.27
CA LEU A 755 28.07 -5.07 16.99
C LEU A 755 28.14 -3.56 16.64
N GLU A 756 27.84 -3.26 15.38
CA GLU A 756 27.70 -1.90 14.83
C GLU A 756 26.27 -1.36 15.02
N LEU A 757 25.28 -2.18 14.66
CA LEU A 757 23.86 -1.89 14.78
C LEU A 757 23.44 -1.81 16.26
N LEU A 758 22.56 -0.87 16.59
CA LEU A 758 21.99 -0.73 17.94
C LEU A 758 20.77 -1.65 18.13
N ALA A 759 20.43 -1.93 19.39
CA ALA A 759 19.44 -2.95 19.77
C ALA A 759 18.05 -2.79 19.10
N ASP A 760 17.60 -1.55 18.87
CA ASP A 760 16.36 -1.28 18.13
C ASP A 760 16.43 -1.75 16.68
N VAL A 761 17.51 -1.45 15.96
CA VAL A 761 17.73 -1.92 14.58
C VAL A 761 17.95 -3.44 14.54
N GLN A 762 18.74 -3.99 15.48
CA GLN A 762 18.95 -5.44 15.61
C GLN A 762 17.61 -6.19 15.74
N TYR A 763 16.74 -5.73 16.64
CA TYR A 763 15.44 -6.37 16.88
C TYR A 763 14.43 -6.09 15.77
N ALA A 764 14.46 -4.93 15.14
CA ALA A 764 13.55 -4.52 14.06
C ALA A 764 13.79 -5.28 12.73
N PHE A 765 15.03 -5.67 12.44
CA PHE A 765 15.38 -6.39 11.21
C PHE A 765 15.66 -7.88 11.42
N GLY A 766 15.47 -8.40 12.64
CA GLY A 766 15.50 -9.83 12.92
C GLY A 766 16.90 -10.44 13.05
N LEU A 767 17.92 -9.65 13.44
CA LEU A 767 19.27 -10.17 13.69
C LEU A 767 19.33 -11.39 14.63
N PRO A 768 18.48 -11.51 15.68
CA PRO A 768 18.39 -12.72 16.51
C PRO A 768 18.00 -14.02 15.78
N PHE A 769 17.57 -13.94 14.52
CA PHE A 769 17.24 -15.08 13.63
C PHE A 769 18.25 -15.28 12.50
N HIS A 770 19.24 -14.40 12.36
CA HIS A 770 20.24 -14.45 11.29
C HIS A 770 21.33 -15.50 11.63
N PRO A 771 21.67 -16.44 10.72
CA PRO A 771 22.54 -17.59 11.03
C PRO A 771 23.91 -17.25 11.63
N THR A 772 24.53 -16.13 11.24
CA THR A 772 25.84 -15.70 11.78
C THR A 772 25.80 -15.36 13.27
N TYR A 773 24.60 -15.16 13.84
CA TYR A 773 24.35 -14.89 15.26
C TYR A 773 23.58 -16.01 15.96
N GLU A 774 23.56 -17.22 15.38
CA GLU A 774 23.00 -18.39 16.02
C GLU A 774 23.72 -18.69 17.36
N GLY A 775 22.96 -19.09 18.38
CA GLY A 775 23.44 -19.25 19.75
C GLY A 775 23.76 -17.97 20.54
N GLN A 776 23.86 -16.79 19.90
CA GLN A 776 24.30 -15.56 20.58
C GLN A 776 23.17 -14.81 21.31
N PHE A 777 21.98 -14.76 20.72
CA PHE A 777 20.80 -14.10 21.31
C PHE A 777 19.92 -15.08 22.11
N THR A 778 19.32 -14.60 23.21
CA THR A 778 18.44 -15.42 24.07
C THR A 778 17.06 -15.70 23.44
N LEU A 779 16.24 -16.56 24.06
CA LEU A 779 14.87 -16.83 23.60
C LEU A 779 13.94 -15.61 23.84
N GLU A 780 14.21 -14.85 24.89
CA GLU A 780 13.53 -13.61 25.25
C GLU A 780 13.85 -12.52 24.20
N GLU A 781 15.11 -12.32 23.84
CA GLU A 781 15.54 -11.39 22.79
C GLU A 781 14.93 -11.76 21.42
N LYS A 782 14.89 -13.06 21.08
CA LYS A 782 14.22 -13.56 19.86
C LYS A 782 12.71 -13.30 19.90
N SER A 783 12.06 -13.52 21.04
CA SER A 783 10.63 -13.24 21.25
C SER A 783 10.32 -11.74 21.16
N LEU A 784 11.18 -10.89 21.73
CA LEU A 784 11.10 -9.43 21.66
C LEU A 784 11.26 -8.92 20.22
N SER A 785 12.30 -9.38 19.51
CA SER A 785 12.51 -9.08 18.09
C SER A 785 11.33 -9.51 17.22
N LEU A 786 10.74 -10.68 17.46
CA LEU A 786 9.57 -11.14 16.71
C LEU A 786 8.33 -10.24 16.90
N LYS A 787 8.15 -9.65 18.10
CA LYS A 787 7.07 -8.68 18.38
C LYS A 787 7.38 -7.31 17.77
N ILE A 788 8.64 -6.86 17.78
CA ILE A 788 9.07 -5.59 17.17
C ILE A 788 8.95 -5.65 15.64
N MET A 789 9.36 -6.75 15.00
CA MET A 789 9.11 -7.00 13.59
C MET A 789 7.63 -6.96 13.23
N GLN A 790 6.74 -7.49 14.07
CA GLN A 790 5.28 -7.42 13.88
C GLN A 790 4.76 -5.97 13.97
N PHE A 791 5.15 -5.21 15.00
CA PHE A 791 4.78 -3.79 15.12
C PHE A 791 5.25 -2.96 13.92
N LEU A 792 6.51 -3.12 13.50
CA LEU A 792 7.08 -2.41 12.35
C LEU A 792 6.36 -2.79 11.05
N SER A 793 6.11 -4.08 10.83
CA SER A 793 5.39 -4.59 9.66
C SER A 793 3.96 -4.05 9.57
N ASN A 794 3.23 -4.04 10.69
CA ASN A 794 1.89 -3.46 10.77
C ASN A 794 1.91 -1.96 10.44
N PHE A 795 2.88 -1.21 10.99
CA PHE A 795 3.02 0.21 10.68
C PHE A 795 3.34 0.45 9.19
N ILE A 796 4.28 -0.27 8.59
CA ILE A 796 4.59 -0.19 7.14
C ILE A 796 3.34 -0.46 6.31
N ARG A 797 2.52 -1.46 6.69
CA ARG A 797 1.31 -1.87 5.98
C ARG A 797 0.13 -0.89 6.13
N SER A 798 -0.14 -0.39 7.34
CA SER A 798 -1.38 0.33 7.68
C SER A 798 -1.20 1.77 8.20
N GLY A 799 -0.01 2.14 8.67
CA GLY A 799 0.24 3.40 9.38
C GLY A 799 -0.13 3.33 10.86
N ASN A 800 -0.32 2.12 11.41
CA ASN A 800 -0.56 1.88 12.83
C ASN A 800 0.06 0.52 13.25
N PRO A 801 0.98 0.46 14.23
CA PRO A 801 1.66 -0.79 14.60
C PRO A 801 0.73 -1.87 15.19
N ASN A 802 -0.48 -1.49 15.63
CA ASN A 802 -1.45 -2.43 16.19
C ASN A 802 -2.21 -3.25 15.13
N TYR A 803 -2.33 -2.74 13.89
CA TYR A 803 -3.26 -3.28 12.90
C TYR A 803 -2.54 -3.65 11.59
N PRO A 804 -2.63 -4.90 11.11
CA PRO A 804 -1.98 -5.34 9.86
C PRO A 804 -2.65 -4.79 8.58
N HIS A 805 -3.86 -4.21 8.71
CA HIS A 805 -4.72 -3.79 7.61
C HIS A 805 -5.41 -2.46 7.93
N GLU A 806 -5.50 -1.55 6.96
CA GLU A 806 -6.12 -0.22 7.14
C GLU A 806 -7.63 -0.30 7.43
N PHE A 807 -8.28 -1.40 7.04
CA PHE A 807 -9.73 -1.63 7.05
C PHE A 807 -10.26 -2.55 8.16
N SER A 808 -9.40 -3.06 9.05
CA SER A 808 -9.76 -3.89 10.22
C SER A 808 -9.27 -3.22 11.51
N ARG A 809 -9.99 -3.42 12.62
CA ARG A 809 -9.65 -2.90 13.95
C ARG A 809 -9.65 -3.98 15.04
N LYS A 810 -9.56 -5.26 14.66
CA LYS A 810 -9.35 -6.34 15.65
C LYS A 810 -8.10 -6.05 16.48
N ALA A 811 -8.20 -6.21 17.80
CA ALA A 811 -7.10 -5.93 18.72
C ALA A 811 -5.88 -6.83 18.46
N PRO A 812 -4.64 -6.35 18.70
CA PRO A 812 -3.44 -7.17 18.57
C PRO A 812 -3.38 -8.23 19.68
N GLU A 813 -3.26 -9.50 19.29
CA GLU A 813 -3.13 -10.63 20.22
C GLU A 813 -1.66 -10.92 20.62
N PHE A 814 -0.68 -10.32 19.92
CA PHE A 814 0.75 -10.65 20.06
C PHE A 814 1.52 -9.80 21.08
N ALA A 815 1.00 -8.62 21.45
CA ALA A 815 1.65 -7.66 22.34
C ALA A 815 0.65 -6.64 22.90
N THR A 816 1.06 -5.90 23.94
CA THR A 816 0.30 -4.79 24.51
C THR A 816 0.05 -3.69 23.45
N PRO A 817 -1.20 -3.20 23.29
CA PRO A 817 -1.51 -2.13 22.34
C PRO A 817 -0.61 -0.91 22.53
N TRP A 818 -0.08 -0.40 21.43
CA TRP A 818 0.81 0.75 21.37
C TRP A 818 -0.02 2.01 21.11
N PRO A 819 -0.13 2.95 22.08
CA PRO A 819 -0.90 4.18 21.93
C PRO A 819 -0.22 5.17 20.97
N ASP A 820 -1.01 6.04 20.36
CA ASP A 820 -0.52 7.16 19.55
C ASP A 820 0.14 8.25 20.42
N PHE A 821 1.08 8.97 19.83
CA PHE A 821 1.79 10.07 20.48
C PHE A 821 0.92 11.34 20.48
N VAL A 822 0.13 11.53 21.54
CA VAL A 822 -0.73 12.71 21.69
C VAL A 822 0.07 13.87 22.33
N PRO A 823 0.33 15.00 21.65
CA PRO A 823 1.34 15.99 22.05
C PRO A 823 0.83 17.03 23.07
N ARG A 824 0.25 16.55 24.18
CA ARG A 824 -0.39 17.34 25.25
C ARG A 824 0.16 16.98 26.64
N ALA A 825 -0.06 17.84 27.63
CA ALA A 825 0.14 17.47 29.04
C ALA A 825 -0.75 16.26 29.40
N GLY A 826 -0.19 15.26 30.09
CA GLY A 826 -0.86 13.97 30.29
C GLY A 826 -0.97 13.11 29.03
N GLY A 827 -0.27 13.46 27.94
CA GLY A 827 -0.06 12.66 26.73
C GLY A 827 1.41 12.24 26.59
N GLU A 828 1.95 12.30 25.38
CA GLU A 828 3.36 11.98 25.05
C GLU A 828 3.78 10.55 25.47
N THR A 829 2.94 9.58 25.12
CA THR A 829 3.18 8.15 25.34
C THR A 829 4.12 7.53 24.32
N TYR A 830 4.96 6.60 24.76
CA TYR A 830 5.91 5.85 23.93
C TYR A 830 5.97 4.37 24.33
N LYS A 831 6.46 3.52 23.42
CA LYS A 831 6.73 2.09 23.66
C LYS A 831 8.17 1.88 24.09
N GLU A 832 8.39 1.24 25.23
CA GLU A 832 9.73 0.82 25.65
C GLU A 832 10.04 -0.57 25.06
N PHE A 833 11.18 -0.73 24.39
CA PHE A 833 11.62 -2.03 23.84
C PHE A 833 12.35 -2.90 24.87
N SER A 834 11.66 -3.20 25.97
CA SER A 834 11.99 -4.28 26.93
C SER A 834 11.04 -5.47 26.73
N ASP A 835 11.30 -6.63 27.36
CA ASP A 835 10.61 -7.91 27.08
C ASP A 835 9.09 -7.87 27.23
N LEU A 836 8.61 -7.05 28.17
CA LEU A 836 7.19 -6.81 28.47
C LEU A 836 6.53 -5.78 27.52
N LEU A 837 7.34 -5.08 26.71
CA LEU A 837 6.90 -4.02 25.78
C LEU A 837 5.96 -2.99 26.42
N PRO A 838 6.28 -2.41 27.60
CA PRO A 838 5.35 -1.57 28.34
C PRO A 838 5.12 -0.24 27.63
N ASN A 839 3.93 0.32 27.86
CA ASN A 839 3.62 1.70 27.49
C ASN A 839 4.18 2.62 28.59
N ARG A 840 4.98 3.59 28.19
CA ARG A 840 5.60 4.61 29.04
C ARG A 840 5.15 6.00 28.60
N GLN A 841 5.52 7.03 29.37
CA GLN A 841 5.02 8.38 29.18
C GLN A 841 6.11 9.42 29.47
N GLY A 842 6.17 10.50 28.68
CA GLY A 842 7.00 11.67 28.96
C GLY A 842 8.51 11.39 29.00
N LEU A 843 9.02 10.61 28.02
CA LEU A 843 10.46 10.31 27.88
C LEU A 843 11.29 11.58 28.04
N LYS A 844 12.30 11.54 28.92
CA LYS A 844 13.28 12.64 29.09
C LYS A 844 12.65 14.03 29.29
N SER A 845 11.44 14.10 29.85
CA SER A 845 10.65 15.34 29.93
C SER A 845 11.32 16.48 30.73
N THR A 846 12.14 16.17 31.74
CA THR A 846 13.00 17.13 32.45
C THR A 846 14.09 17.67 31.53
N ASP A 847 14.91 16.78 30.99
CA ASP A 847 16.16 17.07 30.28
C ASP A 847 15.85 17.75 28.93
N CYS A 848 14.78 17.34 28.28
CA CYS A 848 14.28 18.01 27.10
C CYS A 848 13.58 19.33 27.42
N SER A 849 13.07 19.57 28.64
CA SER A 849 12.61 20.92 29.03
C SER A 849 13.78 21.85 29.36
N PHE A 850 14.94 21.33 29.79
CA PHE A 850 16.18 22.09 29.89
C PHE A 850 16.63 22.57 28.49
N TRP A 851 16.79 21.65 27.53
CA TRP A 851 17.22 22.00 26.17
C TRP A 851 16.18 22.81 25.37
N SER A 852 14.90 22.44 25.39
CA SER A 852 13.86 23.08 24.56
C SER A 852 13.26 24.36 25.14
N LYS A 853 13.51 24.70 26.41
CA LYS A 853 12.97 25.93 27.03
C LYS A 853 14.03 26.76 27.71
N TYR A 854 14.72 26.21 28.71
CA TYR A 854 15.66 26.98 29.53
C TYR A 854 16.82 27.54 28.68
N ILE A 855 17.45 26.69 27.85
CA ILE A 855 18.51 27.13 26.93
C ILE A 855 17.98 28.10 25.84
N GLN A 856 16.73 27.94 25.38
CA GLN A 856 16.13 28.89 24.44
C GLN A 856 15.91 30.27 25.08
N SER A 857 15.40 30.34 26.31
CA SER A 857 15.27 31.61 27.04
C SER A 857 16.62 32.25 27.34
N LEU A 858 17.65 31.45 27.64
CA LEU A 858 19.00 31.93 27.92
C LEU A 858 19.66 32.55 26.68
N LYS A 859 19.48 31.96 25.49
CA LYS A 859 19.95 32.56 24.23
C LYS A 859 19.17 33.83 23.88
N ALA A 860 17.84 33.82 24.01
CA ALA A 860 17.01 34.98 23.69
C ALA A 860 17.42 36.23 24.50
N THR A 861 17.57 36.12 25.82
CA THR A 861 18.00 37.25 26.67
C THR A 861 19.44 37.67 26.42
N ALA A 862 20.32 36.75 26.00
CA ALA A 862 21.69 37.08 25.60
C ALA A 862 21.76 37.84 24.27
N ASP A 863 20.85 37.58 23.33
CA ASP A 863 20.79 38.27 22.05
C ASP A 863 20.07 39.64 22.16
N GLU A 864 19.06 39.76 23.02
CA GLU A 864 18.49 41.05 23.46
C GLU A 864 19.56 41.92 24.13
N ALA A 865 20.38 41.35 25.02
CA ALA A 865 21.46 42.08 25.69
C ALA A 865 22.61 42.52 24.74
N LYS A 866 22.80 41.84 23.60
CA LYS A 866 23.73 42.28 22.53
C LYS A 866 23.14 43.41 21.69
N GLN A 867 21.82 43.47 21.55
CA GLN A 867 21.09 44.53 20.84
C GLN A 867 20.72 45.68 21.80
N GLY A 868 21.74 46.21 22.49
CA GLY A 868 21.60 47.29 23.46
C GLY A 868 20.84 48.50 22.91
N PRO A 869 20.11 49.24 23.77
CA PRO A 869 19.00 50.10 23.35
C PRO A 869 19.42 51.11 22.27
N SER A 870 18.72 51.05 21.13
CA SER A 870 18.81 52.05 20.08
C SER A 870 18.51 53.43 20.66
N ALA A 871 19.46 54.35 20.57
CA ALA A 871 19.31 55.69 21.13
C ALA A 871 18.10 56.41 20.53
N GLU A 872 17.20 56.88 21.39
CA GLU A 872 16.16 57.83 20.99
C GLU A 872 16.83 59.17 20.65
N SER A 873 16.98 59.43 19.36
CA SER A 873 17.39 60.74 18.86
C SER A 873 16.62 61.12 17.59
N ASP A 874 15.37 61.52 17.79
CA ASP A 874 14.72 62.57 16.99
C ASP A 874 13.75 63.32 17.90
N ALA A 875 13.61 64.62 17.70
CA ALA A 875 12.84 65.50 18.58
C ALA A 875 11.40 65.67 18.07
N GLU A 876 10.41 65.46 18.94
CA GLU A 876 9.03 65.88 18.66
C GLU A 876 8.85 67.38 18.97
N ASP A 877 8.51 68.17 17.95
CA ASP A 877 7.92 69.50 18.13
C ASP A 877 6.52 69.39 18.78
N PRO A 878 6.13 70.34 19.64
CA PRO A 878 4.89 70.25 20.41
C PRO A 878 3.63 70.48 19.56
N PRO A 879 2.63 69.57 19.57
CA PRO A 879 1.41 69.72 18.78
C PRO A 879 0.41 70.72 19.39
N THR A 880 0.17 71.84 18.72
CA THR A 880 -0.95 72.75 19.03
C THR A 880 -2.19 72.37 18.22
N GLY A 881 -3.24 71.83 18.85
CA GLY A 881 -4.53 71.57 18.19
C GLY A 881 -5.58 70.87 19.07
N GLU A 882 -6.80 71.40 19.12
CA GLU A 882 -7.90 70.92 19.98
C GLU A 882 -8.62 69.64 19.46
N PRO A 883 -9.34 68.90 20.33
CA PRO A 883 -9.84 67.56 20.01
C PRO A 883 -11.17 67.54 19.24
N GLY A 884 -11.19 66.88 18.08
CA GLY A 884 -12.41 66.56 17.34
C GLY A 884 -12.90 65.14 17.61
N SER A 885 -14.05 64.98 18.29
CA SER A 885 -14.60 63.66 18.61
C SER A 885 -15.36 63.03 17.45
N LYS A 886 -15.20 61.71 17.25
CA LYS A 886 -16.26 60.80 16.76
C LYS A 886 -15.93 59.33 17.00
N SER A 887 -16.89 58.63 17.58
CA SER A 887 -16.99 57.16 17.58
C SER A 887 -17.40 56.67 16.19
N TYR A 888 -16.95 55.47 15.80
CA TYR A 888 -17.86 54.40 15.37
C TYR A 888 -17.19 53.03 15.45
N SER A 889 -17.90 52.03 15.97
CA SER A 889 -17.45 50.63 16.04
C SER A 889 -17.76 49.86 14.76
N LYS A 890 -16.88 48.92 14.41
CA LYS A 890 -17.27 47.60 13.90
C LYS A 890 -16.17 46.56 14.11
#